data_AF-A0AAV2QU22-F1
#
_entry.id   AF-A0AAV2QU22-F1
#
_cell.length_a   1.000
_cell.length_b   1.000
_cell.length_c   1.000
_cell.angle_alpha   90.00
_cell.angle_beta   90.00
_cell.angle_gamma   90.00
#
_symmetry.space_group_name_H-M   'P 1'
#
loop_
_entity.id
_entity.type
_entity.pdbx_description
1 polymer ?
#
loop_
_entity_poly.entity_id
_entity_poly.type
_entity_poly.pdbx_seq_one_letter_code
_entity_poly.pdbx_strand_id
1 'polypeptide(L)'
;MAGEGPNPYNNLLEDLQVGNSSFKYYNLPALQDERYDRLPFSIRVLLESAVRNCDNFQVKTENVESILDWEKSTNDPKGVEVPFRPARVILQDFTGVPAVVDFAAMRDAVKELGGNPELINPICPVDLVIDHSVQVDFSGAMSRGRGEGQESGGGPGGGTVPRTCGNCGNYGKSNCPAFQSFRPNSPRARRPLVHHHSRPSSPWQPGSTAPQAARSSSPMMYSRPTSPAYPQHSNTLHGAMQISQSPVYLVNQTPGVILSVAGPPSAYMAVSADATLVTYNSTSTASYATLVPATYSVNPSAMYSPLPQPQVAPQQHPGYYTGAPYYSQPPTINNTVISEKLSGLDIEDISLRPMGSRSTRFKNTRRKSEDSRSVGSTMSDMSSSRGSSVSTPSLKMPMSSLPSPQDAPGIPIQDTICPFHREESSWSNALQKNQELEFERNKERFVFLKWGSQALKNMLIVPPGSGIVHQVNLEYLARVVFNENKMLFPDSVVGTDSHTTMINGLGVVGWGVGGIEAEAVMLGQTISMVLPKVVGYKIVGELDFVCTSTDVVLTITKHLRQVGVVGKFVEFFGPGVAQLSLADRATISNMCPEYGATVGFFPVDSTTIAYLENTNRDSGRIQEIEAYLKAVKMFRNFEDASQDPVYSEIVELNLADVVPSVSGPKRPHDRVSVSDMKKDFLSCLGNKVGFKGFGMAPELHAITAPFEYEGQEYTLRNGSVVIAAITSCTNTSNPSVMLAAGLMAKLAVERGLSVKPYIKTSLSPGSGVVTHYLQHSGVTPYLKKLGFDIVGYGCMTCIGNSGPLPEAVQQAIEKNDLVCCGVLSGNRNFEGRIHPSTRANYLASPLLVIAYAIAGRVDIDFEVEPIGIDNDGQQVFLRDIWPTRKLIQEVERASVLPEMFKECYEKITTGNEEWNRLEAPVGVLYSWDASSTYIKRPPFFENMPKDAPGVHNVTKAHVLLNLGDSVTTDHISPAGSIARNSPAARYLASRNLTTREFNSYGSRRGNDDVMARGTFANIRLVNKFVGKAGPRTIHIPSGDELDVFDAAERYRQENKPIIILAGKEYGSGSSRDWAAKGPFLLGVKAVIAMSYERIHRSNLVGMGIIPLQYLDDQSAESLGLTGKELYTINLPSNLVPGMKIAVQVDERTIEVQLRFDTEVELEYFRHGGILNYMIRKMIQ
;
A
#
# COMPACT_ATOMS: atom_id res chain seq x y z
N MET A 1 11.02 32.00 -10.14
CA MET A 1 10.94 31.12 -11.34
C MET A 1 12.10 30.14 -11.32
N ALA A 2 12.11 29.10 -12.16
CA ALA A 2 13.19 28.11 -12.25
C ALA A 2 13.40 27.69 -13.71
N GLY A 3 14.66 27.51 -14.14
CA GLY A 3 15.01 26.97 -15.45
C GLY A 3 14.48 27.77 -16.65
N GLU A 4 14.95 29.01 -16.87
CA GLU A 4 14.58 29.81 -18.07
C GLU A 4 15.29 29.36 -19.37
N GLY A 5 15.73 28.10 -19.44
CA GLY A 5 16.29 27.51 -20.65
C GLY A 5 15.19 26.90 -21.53
N PRO A 6 15.26 27.05 -22.87
CA PRO A 6 14.41 26.27 -23.76
C PRO A 6 14.79 24.79 -23.65
N ASN A 7 13.80 23.89 -23.59
CA ASN A 7 14.05 22.44 -23.55
C ASN A 7 14.94 22.03 -24.76
N PRO A 8 16.12 21.42 -24.55
CA PRO A 8 17.02 21.00 -25.63
C PRO A 8 16.36 20.07 -26.66
N TYR A 9 15.40 19.26 -26.23
CA TYR A 9 14.75 18.22 -27.02
C TYR A 9 13.50 18.70 -27.78
N ASN A 10 13.26 20.02 -27.85
CA ASN A 10 12.17 20.60 -28.67
C ASN A 10 12.24 20.21 -30.16
N ASN A 11 13.40 19.75 -30.66
CA ASN A 11 13.55 19.21 -32.01
C ASN A 11 12.86 17.85 -32.22
N LEU A 12 12.52 17.12 -31.15
CA LEU A 12 11.77 15.86 -31.20
C LEU A 12 10.24 16.08 -31.12
N LEU A 13 9.77 17.33 -31.03
CA LEU A 13 8.36 17.67 -30.81
C LEU A 13 7.57 17.64 -32.13
N GLU A 14 6.94 16.51 -32.43
CA GLU A 14 6.23 16.27 -33.68
C GLU A 14 4.69 16.34 -33.52
N ASP A 15 3.99 16.49 -34.65
CA ASP A 15 2.53 16.47 -34.72
C ASP A 15 1.99 15.07 -35.07
N LEU A 16 1.23 14.46 -34.16
CA LEU A 16 0.55 13.18 -34.37
C LEU A 16 -0.90 13.42 -34.83
N GLN A 17 -1.29 12.87 -35.97
CA GLN A 17 -2.68 12.91 -36.45
C GLN A 17 -3.46 11.67 -35.97
N VAL A 18 -4.59 11.89 -35.30
CA VAL A 18 -5.53 10.84 -34.89
C VAL A 18 -6.94 11.25 -35.33
N GLY A 19 -7.48 10.56 -36.33
CA GLY A 19 -8.74 10.94 -36.97
C GLY A 19 -8.66 12.35 -37.58
N ASN A 20 -9.51 13.27 -37.08
CA ASN A 20 -9.52 14.68 -37.48
C ASN A 20 -8.73 15.60 -36.52
N SER A 21 -8.03 15.03 -35.53
CA SER A 21 -7.35 15.78 -34.47
C SER A 21 -5.83 15.69 -34.59
N SER A 22 -5.18 16.86 -34.63
CA SER A 22 -3.72 16.99 -34.50
C SER A 22 -3.35 17.19 -33.03
N PHE A 23 -2.44 16.34 -32.54
CA PHE A 23 -1.81 16.38 -31.23
C PHE A 23 -0.30 16.59 -31.35
N LYS A 24 0.37 16.89 -30.22
CA LYS A 24 1.85 16.97 -30.16
C LYS A 24 2.43 15.92 -29.22
N TYR A 25 3.61 15.42 -29.54
CA TYR A 25 4.34 14.47 -28.71
C TYR A 25 5.85 14.55 -28.95
N TYR A 26 6.65 14.07 -27.99
CA TYR A 26 8.09 13.88 -28.18
C TYR A 26 8.32 12.53 -28.86
N ASN A 27 8.74 12.55 -30.13
CA ASN A 27 9.06 11.36 -30.91
C ASN A 27 10.41 10.78 -30.46
N LEU A 28 10.42 9.95 -29.41
CA LEU A 28 11.64 9.29 -28.92
C LEU A 28 12.34 8.44 -29.99
N PRO A 29 11.63 7.68 -30.87
CA PRO A 29 12.25 7.07 -32.04
C PRO A 29 13.04 8.01 -32.98
N ALA A 30 12.73 9.31 -33.02
CA ALA A 30 13.50 10.30 -33.79
C ALA A 30 14.87 10.65 -33.18
N LEU A 31 15.23 10.10 -32.00
CA LEU A 31 16.61 10.06 -31.52
C LEU A 31 17.53 9.25 -32.45
N GLN A 32 16.98 8.32 -33.25
CA GLN A 32 17.72 7.43 -34.16
C GLN A 32 18.81 6.58 -33.47
N ASP A 33 18.59 6.25 -32.20
CA ASP A 33 19.53 5.51 -31.35
C ASP A 33 19.04 4.08 -31.08
N GLU A 34 19.84 3.07 -31.47
CA GLU A 34 19.53 1.64 -31.29
C GLU A 34 19.34 1.23 -29.82
N ARG A 35 19.88 2.00 -28.86
CA ARG A 35 19.68 1.76 -27.42
C ARG A 35 18.20 1.87 -27.05
N TYR A 36 17.45 2.77 -27.68
CA TYR A 36 16.04 3.01 -27.35
C TYR A 36 15.17 1.77 -27.54
N ASP A 37 15.36 1.04 -28.63
CA ASP A 37 14.60 -0.17 -28.94
C ASP A 37 14.92 -1.35 -28.00
N ARG A 38 16.08 -1.30 -27.33
CA ARG A 38 16.54 -2.30 -26.35
C ARG A 38 16.05 -2.02 -24.93
N LEU A 39 15.70 -0.78 -24.60
CA LEU A 39 15.27 -0.38 -23.25
C LEU A 39 14.02 -1.16 -22.79
N PRO A 40 13.97 -1.63 -21.53
CA PRO A 40 12.72 -2.03 -20.87
C PRO A 40 11.65 -0.95 -20.97
N PHE A 41 10.39 -1.35 -21.17
CA PHE A 41 9.29 -0.39 -21.44
C PHE A 41 9.06 0.55 -20.25
N SER A 42 9.25 0.08 -19.02
CA SER A 42 9.26 0.90 -17.80
C SER A 42 10.33 2.00 -17.80
N ILE A 43 11.50 1.76 -18.42
CA ILE A 43 12.57 2.75 -18.57
C ILE A 43 12.26 3.74 -19.71
N ARG A 44 11.56 3.32 -20.78
CA ARG A 44 11.08 4.23 -21.84
C ARG A 44 10.17 5.35 -21.29
N VAL A 45 9.39 5.06 -20.24
CA VAL A 45 8.56 6.06 -19.54
C VAL A 45 9.39 7.03 -18.69
N LEU A 46 10.48 6.56 -18.06
CA LEU A 46 11.44 7.45 -17.39
C LEU A 46 12.11 8.39 -18.40
N LEU A 47 12.51 7.85 -19.57
CA LEU A 47 13.14 8.62 -20.65
C LEU A 47 12.21 9.70 -21.21
N GLU A 48 10.93 9.38 -21.46
CA GLU A 48 9.94 10.37 -21.90
C GLU A 48 9.78 11.49 -20.88
N SER A 49 9.62 11.15 -19.59
CA SER A 49 9.49 12.13 -18.51
C SER A 49 10.71 13.06 -18.48
N ALA A 50 11.92 12.52 -18.59
CA ALA A 50 13.14 13.32 -18.61
C ALA A 50 13.27 14.19 -19.87
N VAL A 51 13.02 13.64 -21.07
CA VAL A 51 13.06 14.38 -22.35
C VAL A 51 12.08 15.54 -22.35
N ARG A 52 10.82 15.31 -21.97
CA ARG A 52 9.76 16.34 -21.96
C ARG A 52 9.98 17.43 -20.91
N ASN A 53 10.61 17.10 -19.78
CA ASN A 53 10.81 18.03 -18.65
C ASN A 53 12.24 18.58 -18.53
N CYS A 54 13.11 18.35 -19.51
CA CYS A 54 14.50 18.83 -19.50
C CYS A 54 14.58 20.36 -19.47
N ASP A 55 14.89 20.92 -18.29
CA ASP A 55 15.04 22.36 -18.00
C ASP A 55 16.51 22.78 -17.82
N ASN A 56 17.44 21.81 -17.89
CA ASN A 56 18.86 21.96 -17.52
C ASN A 56 19.11 22.48 -16.11
N PHE A 57 18.15 22.27 -15.20
CA PHE A 57 18.21 22.67 -13.80
C PHE A 57 17.81 21.52 -12.86
N GLN A 58 16.54 21.09 -12.86
CA GLN A 58 16.08 19.89 -12.14
C GLN A 58 16.25 18.62 -12.99
N VAL A 59 16.09 18.74 -14.32
CA VAL A 59 16.29 17.66 -15.29
C VAL A 59 17.27 18.14 -16.34
N LYS A 60 18.45 17.52 -16.38
CA LYS A 60 19.55 17.95 -17.24
C LYS A 60 19.74 17.05 -18.45
N THR A 61 20.44 17.57 -19.45
CA THR A 61 20.78 16.85 -20.68
C THR A 61 21.54 15.54 -20.36
N GLU A 62 22.43 15.55 -19.36
CA GLU A 62 23.19 14.37 -18.91
C GLU A 62 22.30 13.30 -18.26
N ASN A 63 21.17 13.68 -17.65
CA ASN A 63 20.22 12.73 -17.07
C ASN A 63 19.47 11.97 -18.18
N VAL A 64 19.11 12.64 -19.27
CA VAL A 64 18.46 11.99 -20.43
C VAL A 64 19.39 10.95 -21.05
N GLU A 65 20.64 11.32 -21.32
CA GLU A 65 21.65 10.38 -21.83
C GLU A 65 21.93 9.24 -20.83
N SER A 66 21.92 9.52 -19.52
CA SER A 66 22.06 8.48 -18.48
C SER A 66 20.92 7.44 -18.50
N ILE A 67 19.69 7.85 -18.82
CA ILE A 67 18.54 6.95 -18.96
C ILE A 67 18.59 6.21 -20.32
N LEU A 68 19.05 6.87 -21.38
CA LEU A 68 19.22 6.23 -22.70
C LEU A 68 20.33 5.18 -22.68
N ASP A 69 21.42 5.42 -21.95
CA ASP A 69 22.53 4.48 -21.76
C ASP A 69 22.34 3.50 -20.58
N TRP A 70 21.08 3.20 -20.22
CA TRP A 70 20.68 2.40 -19.05
C TRP A 70 21.46 1.09 -18.86
N GLU A 71 21.81 0.38 -19.93
CA GLU A 71 22.62 -0.85 -19.88
C GLU A 71 24.02 -0.63 -19.27
N LYS A 72 24.61 0.56 -19.47
CA LYS A 72 25.88 0.95 -18.82
C LYS A 72 25.63 1.65 -17.49
N SER A 73 24.73 2.63 -17.45
CA SER A 73 24.44 3.46 -16.27
C SER A 73 24.03 2.64 -15.04
N THR A 74 23.25 1.57 -15.22
CA THR A 74 22.87 0.67 -14.11
C THR A 74 24.01 -0.23 -13.61
N ASN A 75 25.14 -0.26 -14.32
CA ASN A 75 26.32 -1.05 -13.96
C ASN A 75 27.49 -0.19 -13.43
N ASP A 76 27.33 1.12 -13.26
CA ASP A 76 28.28 1.92 -12.47
C ASP A 76 28.24 1.48 -10.98
N PRO A 77 29.37 1.09 -10.37
CA PRO A 77 29.42 0.69 -8.95
C PRO A 77 28.96 1.76 -7.95
N LYS A 78 28.91 3.03 -8.34
CA LYS A 78 28.39 4.14 -7.52
C LYS A 78 26.87 4.30 -7.61
N GLY A 79 26.26 3.74 -8.67
CA GLY A 79 24.90 4.08 -9.10
C GLY A 79 24.84 5.43 -9.81
N VAL A 80 24.02 5.51 -10.86
CA VAL A 80 23.73 6.76 -11.57
C VAL A 80 22.36 7.28 -11.14
N GLU A 81 22.30 8.52 -10.65
CA GLU A 81 21.05 9.18 -10.27
C GLU A 81 20.32 9.79 -11.47
N VAL A 82 18.99 9.64 -11.47
CA VAL A 82 18.10 10.24 -12.46
C VAL A 82 16.90 10.90 -11.78
N PRO A 83 16.51 12.11 -12.21
CA PRO A 83 15.29 12.76 -11.78
C PRO A 83 14.09 12.17 -12.53
N PHE A 84 13.01 11.90 -11.81
CA PHE A 84 11.72 11.51 -12.40
C PHE A 84 10.62 12.50 -12.04
N ARG A 85 9.83 12.90 -13.04
CA ARG A 85 8.65 13.74 -12.87
C ARG A 85 7.39 12.95 -13.27
N PRO A 86 6.67 12.36 -12.31
CA PRO A 86 5.41 11.68 -12.60
C PRO A 86 4.37 12.68 -13.13
N ALA A 87 3.42 12.20 -13.93
CA ALA A 87 2.34 13.01 -14.48
C ALA A 87 1.35 13.51 -13.40
N ARG A 88 1.13 12.72 -12.34
CA ARG A 88 0.15 13.01 -11.27
C ARG A 88 0.55 12.38 -9.93
N VAL A 89 -0.21 12.71 -8.88
CA VAL A 89 -0.11 12.10 -7.55
C VAL A 89 -1.47 11.50 -7.14
N ILE A 90 -1.46 10.40 -6.39
CA ILE A 90 -2.66 9.78 -5.81
C ILE A 90 -2.57 9.66 -4.28
N LEU A 91 -3.65 10.00 -3.57
CA LEU A 91 -3.72 10.02 -2.11
C LEU A 91 -4.88 9.15 -1.59
N GLN A 92 -4.77 8.71 -0.34
CA GLN A 92 -5.87 8.13 0.45
C GLN A 92 -6.05 8.88 1.78
N ASP A 93 -7.22 8.86 2.41
CA ASP A 93 -7.55 9.81 3.48
C ASP A 93 -6.66 9.74 4.75
N PHE A 94 -6.06 8.59 5.07
CA PHE A 94 -5.09 8.48 6.17
C PHE A 94 -3.76 9.17 5.84
N THR A 95 -3.47 9.53 4.59
CA THR A 95 -2.23 10.23 4.19
C THR A 95 -2.50 11.58 3.52
N GLY A 96 -3.67 11.75 2.91
CA GLY A 96 -4.16 13.02 2.40
C GLY A 96 -4.53 14.02 3.51
N VAL A 97 -5.01 13.57 4.68
CA VAL A 97 -5.21 14.47 5.82
C VAL A 97 -3.89 15.14 6.27
N PRO A 98 -2.81 14.40 6.61
CA PRO A 98 -1.54 15.06 6.97
C PRO A 98 -0.94 15.86 5.81
N ALA A 99 -1.04 15.41 4.55
CA ALA A 99 -0.56 16.20 3.41
C ALA A 99 -1.29 17.55 3.26
N VAL A 100 -2.63 17.57 3.41
CA VAL A 100 -3.42 18.83 3.35
C VAL A 100 -3.19 19.70 4.60
N VAL A 101 -2.91 19.10 5.77
CA VAL A 101 -2.45 19.83 6.97
C VAL A 101 -1.10 20.51 6.72
N ASP A 102 -0.16 19.83 6.08
CA ASP A 102 1.17 20.38 5.80
C ASP A 102 1.08 21.48 4.72
N PHE A 103 0.28 21.30 3.66
CA PHE A 103 -0.04 22.38 2.71
C PHE A 103 -0.68 23.61 3.39
N ALA A 104 -1.59 23.41 4.35
CA ALA A 104 -2.18 24.51 5.13
C ALA A 104 -1.13 25.22 6.01
N ALA A 105 -0.28 24.46 6.69
CA ALA A 105 0.79 24.99 7.54
C ALA A 105 1.90 25.70 6.74
N MET A 106 2.20 25.21 5.54
CA MET A 106 3.11 25.87 4.59
C MET A 106 2.54 27.20 4.08
N ARG A 107 1.22 27.31 3.87
CA ARG A 107 0.56 28.59 3.54
C ARG A 107 0.69 29.61 4.68
N ASP A 108 0.48 29.19 5.92
CA ASP A 108 0.70 30.05 7.08
C ASP A 108 2.18 30.48 7.20
N ALA A 109 3.13 29.54 7.07
CA ALA A 109 4.56 29.83 7.15
C ALA A 109 5.04 30.78 6.03
N VAL A 110 4.58 30.58 4.78
CA VAL A 110 4.86 31.49 3.66
C VAL A 110 4.34 32.90 3.95
N LYS A 111 3.13 33.03 4.51
CA LYS A 111 2.54 34.32 4.88
C LYS A 111 3.27 34.97 6.06
N GLU A 112 3.67 34.20 7.07
CA GLU A 112 4.45 34.68 8.23
C GLU A 112 5.85 35.17 7.80
N LEU A 113 6.43 34.58 6.75
CA LEU A 113 7.67 35.02 6.11
C LEU A 113 7.47 36.12 5.04
N GLY A 114 6.25 36.64 4.88
CA GLY A 114 5.91 37.77 4.00
C GLY A 114 5.72 37.43 2.51
N GLY A 115 5.63 36.14 2.15
CA GLY A 115 5.34 35.68 0.79
C GLY A 115 3.85 35.51 0.49
N ASN A 116 3.53 35.09 -0.75
CA ASN A 116 2.15 34.85 -1.19
C ASN A 116 1.72 33.38 -0.95
N PRO A 117 0.77 33.09 -0.05
CA PRO A 117 0.30 31.73 0.22
C PRO A 117 -0.40 31.06 -0.98
N GLU A 118 -0.89 31.82 -1.97
CA GLU A 118 -1.48 31.22 -3.18
C GLU A 118 -0.45 30.54 -4.11
N LEU A 119 0.86 30.70 -3.88
CA LEU A 119 1.89 29.94 -4.57
C LEU A 119 1.98 28.49 -4.06
N ILE A 120 1.51 28.21 -2.84
CA ILE A 120 1.42 26.86 -2.29
C ILE A 120 0.14 26.19 -2.84
N ASN A 121 0.31 25.48 -3.95
CA ASN A 121 -0.71 24.72 -4.66
C ASN A 121 -0.05 23.54 -5.41
N PRO A 122 -0.73 22.39 -5.57
CA PRO A 122 -0.28 21.34 -6.47
C PRO A 122 -0.16 21.80 -7.93
N ILE A 123 0.98 21.52 -8.57
CA ILE A 123 1.25 21.87 -9.98
C ILE A 123 0.84 20.76 -10.96
N CYS A 124 0.69 19.53 -10.46
CA CYS A 124 0.17 18.38 -11.19
C CYS A 124 -1.23 18.01 -10.66
N PRO A 125 -2.02 17.18 -11.37
CA PRO A 125 -3.23 16.59 -10.82
C PRO A 125 -2.94 15.78 -9.54
N VAL A 126 -3.83 15.91 -8.57
CA VAL A 126 -3.82 15.15 -7.32
C VAL A 126 -5.19 14.52 -7.12
N ASP A 127 -5.30 13.21 -7.27
CA ASP A 127 -6.54 12.48 -7.00
C ASP A 127 -6.51 11.93 -5.55
N LEU A 128 -7.40 12.35 -4.66
CA LEU A 128 -7.53 11.78 -3.30
C LEU A 128 -8.79 10.94 -3.18
N VAL A 129 -8.68 9.71 -2.68
CA VAL A 129 -9.82 8.81 -2.42
C VAL A 129 -10.03 8.61 -0.92
N ILE A 130 -11.28 8.66 -0.46
CA ILE A 130 -11.62 8.45 0.96
C ILE A 130 -12.13 7.02 1.16
N ASP A 131 -11.28 6.15 1.70
CA ASP A 131 -11.47 4.69 1.75
C ASP A 131 -10.87 4.00 2.99
N HIS A 132 -10.08 4.70 3.81
CA HIS A 132 -9.48 4.20 5.05
C HIS A 132 -10.31 4.55 6.30
N SER A 133 -11.36 5.37 6.17
CA SER A 133 -12.20 5.83 7.28
C SER A 133 -13.26 4.83 7.75
N VAL A 134 -13.78 3.97 6.87
CA VAL A 134 -14.82 2.98 7.17
C VAL A 134 -14.25 1.75 7.91
N GLN A 135 -15.04 1.19 8.83
CA GLN A 135 -14.67 0.03 9.66
C GLN A 135 -15.78 -1.01 9.67
N VAL A 136 -15.44 -2.28 9.89
CA VAL A 136 -16.42 -3.37 9.98
C VAL A 136 -17.02 -3.43 11.39
N ASP A 137 -17.66 -2.36 11.87
CA ASP A 137 -18.35 -2.39 13.17
C ASP A 137 -19.45 -3.45 13.20
N PHE A 138 -20.25 -3.50 12.13
CA PHE A 138 -21.28 -4.50 11.88
C PHE A 138 -20.91 -5.42 10.70
N SER A 139 -21.43 -6.65 10.73
CA SER A 139 -21.16 -7.72 9.76
C SER A 139 -22.38 -8.62 9.60
N GLY A 140 -22.47 -9.36 8.47
CA GLY A 140 -23.64 -10.18 8.12
C GLY A 140 -23.99 -11.28 9.13
N ALA A 141 -22.98 -11.78 9.85
CA ALA A 141 -23.15 -12.70 10.98
C ALA A 141 -23.82 -12.01 12.19
N MET A 142 -23.20 -10.95 12.73
CA MET A 142 -23.66 -10.25 13.95
C MET A 142 -25.01 -9.53 13.80
N SER A 143 -25.45 -9.24 12.57
CA SER A 143 -26.74 -8.58 12.33
C SER A 143 -27.95 -9.50 12.54
N ARG A 144 -27.78 -10.82 12.64
CA ARG A 144 -28.89 -11.78 12.81
C ARG A 144 -29.42 -11.86 14.25
N GLY A 145 -28.57 -11.63 15.26
CA GLY A 145 -28.93 -11.76 16.67
C GLY A 145 -29.52 -10.51 17.36
N ARG A 146 -29.48 -9.32 16.73
CA ARG A 146 -30.00 -8.07 17.34
C ARG A 146 -31.40 -7.70 16.84
N GLY A 147 -32.39 -8.44 17.34
CA GLY A 147 -33.76 -7.91 17.44
C GLY A 147 -33.78 -6.67 18.35
N GLU A 148 -34.74 -5.77 18.16
CA GLU A 148 -34.83 -4.53 18.93
C GLU A 148 -35.16 -4.81 20.40
N GLY A 149 -34.20 -4.52 21.28
CA GLY A 149 -34.41 -4.60 22.72
C GLY A 149 -35.34 -3.48 23.20
N GLN A 150 -36.63 -3.77 23.30
CA GLN A 150 -37.57 -2.92 24.04
C GLN A 150 -37.09 -2.76 25.49
N GLU A 151 -37.21 -1.55 26.04
CA GLU A 151 -36.87 -1.24 27.43
C GLU A 151 -37.86 -1.92 28.39
N SER A 152 -37.62 -3.18 28.73
CA SER A 152 -38.43 -3.93 29.70
C SER A 152 -38.14 -3.47 31.13
N GLY A 153 -38.85 -2.43 31.59
CA GLY A 153 -38.86 -2.02 32.99
C GLY A 153 -39.28 -3.20 33.89
N GLY A 154 -38.46 -3.50 34.90
CA GLY A 154 -38.60 -4.72 35.69
C GLY A 154 -39.80 -4.75 36.64
N GLY A 155 -40.53 -5.88 36.66
CA GLY A 155 -41.57 -6.18 37.64
C GLY A 155 -41.81 -7.71 37.71
N PRO A 156 -41.69 -8.36 38.89
CA PRO A 156 -41.76 -9.81 38.99
C PRO A 156 -43.20 -10.34 39.17
N GLY A 157 -43.57 -11.36 38.37
CA GLY A 157 -44.80 -12.13 38.51
C GLY A 157 -44.75 -13.38 37.62
N GLY A 158 -45.12 -14.56 38.15
CA GLY A 158 -45.04 -15.83 37.43
C GLY A 158 -46.40 -16.36 36.95
N GLY A 159 -46.42 -17.37 36.08
CA GLY A 159 -47.68 -18.02 35.65
C GLY A 159 -47.63 -18.91 34.40
N THR A 160 -47.12 -20.13 34.54
CA THR A 160 -47.67 -21.39 33.95
C THR A 160 -48.46 -21.39 32.61
N VAL A 161 -47.78 -21.86 31.54
CA VAL A 161 -48.26 -22.79 30.45
C VAL A 161 -49.41 -22.36 29.48
N PRO A 162 -49.63 -23.03 28.30
CA PRO A 162 -49.84 -22.30 27.04
C PRO A 162 -51.15 -22.62 26.26
N ARG A 163 -51.44 -21.89 25.16
CA ARG A 163 -52.39 -22.31 24.11
C ARG A 163 -52.03 -21.90 22.66
N THR A 164 -51.74 -22.94 21.87
CA THR A 164 -52.24 -23.26 20.51
C THR A 164 -52.83 -22.18 19.58
N CYS A 165 -52.44 -22.28 18.30
CA CYS A 165 -52.98 -21.62 17.11
C CYS A 165 -54.51 -21.77 16.89
N GLY A 166 -55.11 -20.79 16.20
CA GLY A 166 -56.38 -20.87 15.47
C GLY A 166 -56.37 -19.85 14.31
N ASN A 167 -56.92 -20.19 13.14
CA ASN A 167 -56.72 -19.44 11.87
C ASN A 167 -58.04 -19.13 11.13
N CYS A 168 -57.99 -18.20 10.17
CA CYS A 168 -59.00 -17.79 9.18
C CYS A 168 -60.17 -16.90 9.67
N GLY A 169 -60.46 -15.80 8.95
CA GLY A 169 -61.42 -14.75 9.40
C GLY A 169 -62.20 -13.90 8.36
N ASN A 170 -61.76 -13.80 7.10
CA ASN A 170 -62.56 -13.42 5.90
C ASN A 170 -63.17 -11.99 5.73
N TYR A 171 -63.13 -11.46 4.48
CA TYR A 171 -63.75 -10.19 3.98
C TYR A 171 -63.31 -8.85 4.64
N GLY A 172 -63.49 -7.64 4.07
CA GLY A 172 -64.05 -7.18 2.78
C GLY A 172 -63.73 -5.69 2.51
N LYS A 173 -64.06 -5.13 1.33
CA LYS A 173 -63.67 -3.76 0.87
C LYS A 173 -64.56 -2.62 1.45
N SER A 174 -64.01 -1.43 1.71
CA SER A 174 -64.24 -0.18 0.91
C SER A 174 -63.96 1.17 1.63
N ASN A 175 -63.67 2.19 0.81
CA ASN A 175 -63.81 3.65 1.00
C ASN A 175 -62.83 4.50 1.87
N CYS A 176 -62.67 5.73 1.40
CA CYS A 176 -61.90 6.90 1.90
C CYS A 176 -62.93 8.01 2.35
N PRO A 177 -62.61 9.28 2.73
CA PRO A 177 -61.32 10.00 2.70
C PRO A 177 -60.99 10.95 3.90
N ALA A 178 -59.83 11.63 3.75
CA ALA A 178 -59.27 12.87 4.34
C ALA A 178 -60.13 13.88 5.14
N PHE A 179 -59.46 14.78 5.91
CA PHE A 179 -59.51 16.25 5.66
C PHE A 179 -58.38 17.06 6.37
N GLN A 180 -58.38 18.39 6.18
CA GLN A 180 -57.33 19.37 6.58
C GLN A 180 -57.76 20.34 7.71
N SER A 181 -56.76 21.06 8.28
CA SER A 181 -56.80 22.44 8.83
C SER A 181 -57.48 22.73 10.20
N PHE A 182 -56.81 23.52 11.06
CA PHE A 182 -57.20 24.89 11.50
C PHE A 182 -56.28 25.46 12.63
N ARG A 183 -56.35 26.79 12.84
CA ARG A 183 -55.88 27.62 13.99
C ARG A 183 -57.06 28.58 14.33
N PRO A 184 -57.04 29.48 15.36
CA PRO A 184 -56.09 29.75 16.46
C PRO A 184 -56.75 29.81 17.88
N ASN A 185 -56.00 30.13 18.96
CA ASN A 185 -56.27 31.30 19.84
C ASN A 185 -55.33 31.46 21.08
N SER A 186 -55.40 32.64 21.71
CA SER A 186 -54.80 33.09 23.00
C SER A 186 -55.67 34.27 23.54
N PRO A 187 -55.34 35.16 24.52
CA PRO A 187 -54.18 35.30 25.43
C PRO A 187 -54.50 35.71 26.91
N ARG A 188 -53.46 35.83 27.78
CA ARG A 188 -53.27 36.74 28.96
C ARG A 188 -51.98 36.34 29.74
N ALA A 189 -51.18 37.18 30.41
CA ALA A 189 -50.90 38.64 30.33
C ALA A 189 -49.58 39.05 31.08
N ARG A 190 -48.81 40.02 30.53
CA ARG A 190 -47.89 41.06 31.12
C ARG A 190 -47.07 40.75 32.42
N ARG A 191 -45.71 40.74 32.46
CA ARG A 191 -44.66 41.84 32.38
C ARG A 191 -44.38 42.60 33.73
N PRO A 192 -43.24 43.32 33.97
CA PRO A 192 -41.85 43.31 33.40
C PRO A 192 -40.66 43.65 34.41
N LEU A 193 -39.44 43.95 33.88
CA LEU A 193 -38.26 44.71 34.46
C LEU A 193 -37.31 44.00 35.49
N VAL A 194 -36.03 44.38 35.76
CA VAL A 194 -34.82 44.91 35.02
C VAL A 194 -33.69 45.19 36.07
N HIS A 195 -32.37 44.91 35.91
CA HIS A 195 -31.28 45.85 35.48
C HIS A 195 -29.82 45.26 35.54
N HIS A 196 -28.96 45.66 34.58
CA HIS A 196 -27.50 46.00 34.60
C HIS A 196 -26.30 45.04 34.93
N HIS A 197 -25.12 45.54 34.53
CA HIS A 197 -23.77 44.96 34.32
C HIS A 197 -22.94 44.78 35.65
N SER A 198 -21.77 44.12 35.74
CA SER A 198 -20.49 44.35 35.00
C SER A 198 -19.41 43.24 35.18
N ARG A 199 -18.32 43.29 34.38
CA ARG A 199 -16.98 42.63 34.59
C ARG A 199 -16.01 43.61 35.34
N PRO A 200 -14.70 43.35 35.67
CA PRO A 200 -13.81 42.19 35.38
C PRO A 200 -12.81 41.70 36.49
N SER A 201 -12.05 40.63 36.17
CA SER A 201 -10.59 40.34 36.44
C SER A 201 -9.92 40.23 37.85
N SER A 202 -9.56 38.98 38.22
CA SER A 202 -8.28 38.52 38.87
C SER A 202 -7.93 39.01 40.32
N PRO A 203 -6.83 38.57 41.00
CA PRO A 203 -5.85 37.49 40.71
C PRO A 203 -5.45 36.54 41.91
N TRP A 204 -4.72 35.45 41.59
CA TRP A 204 -3.71 34.71 42.41
C TRP A 204 -4.08 33.82 43.64
N GLN A 205 -3.11 32.95 44.00
CA GLN A 205 -3.06 31.95 45.10
C GLN A 205 -2.40 32.56 46.39
N PRO A 206 -2.07 31.83 47.51
CA PRO A 206 -2.22 30.39 47.87
C PRO A 206 -2.74 30.10 49.31
N GLY A 207 -2.75 28.83 49.74
CA GLY A 207 -2.88 28.47 51.18
C GLY A 207 -3.17 26.99 51.48
N SER A 208 -2.51 26.40 52.50
CA SER A 208 -2.62 24.98 52.87
C SER A 208 -2.69 24.74 54.39
N THR A 209 -3.72 24.01 54.87
CA THR A 209 -3.85 23.29 56.18
C THR A 209 -5.25 22.63 56.22
N ALA A 210 -5.55 21.40 56.66
CA ALA A 210 -5.07 20.51 57.74
C ALA A 210 -5.57 20.89 59.17
N PRO A 211 -5.73 19.95 60.14
CA PRO A 211 -6.35 18.60 60.06
C PRO A 211 -7.19 18.19 61.32
N GLN A 212 -7.91 17.05 61.28
CA GLN A 212 -8.28 16.12 62.40
C GLN A 212 -9.14 14.96 61.81
N ALA A 213 -8.99 13.64 62.07
CA ALA A 213 -8.84 12.83 63.31
C ALA A 213 -10.19 12.65 64.07
N ALA A 214 -10.59 11.48 64.59
CA ALA A 214 -10.13 10.07 64.55
C ALA A 214 -11.38 9.14 64.77
N ARG A 215 -11.41 7.81 64.94
CA ARG A 215 -10.50 6.62 65.13
C ARG A 215 -11.36 5.37 64.74
N SER A 216 -11.06 4.06 64.82
CA SER A 216 -10.02 3.13 65.34
C SER A 216 -10.18 1.79 64.53
N SER A 217 -9.67 0.57 64.82
CA SER A 217 -8.93 -0.05 65.94
C SER A 217 -7.97 -1.17 65.44
N SER A 218 -6.97 -1.57 66.24
CA SER A 218 -5.98 -2.63 65.90
C SER A 218 -5.20 -3.15 67.12
N PRO A 219 -4.51 -4.30 67.00
CA PRO A 219 -3.15 -4.61 67.51
C PRO A 219 -2.27 -5.28 66.39
N MET A 220 -1.05 -5.86 66.53
CA MET A 220 0.25 -5.73 67.25
C MET A 220 1.18 -6.85 66.67
N MET A 221 2.52 -7.03 66.80
CA MET A 221 3.75 -6.37 67.34
C MET A 221 4.98 -7.20 66.78
N TYR A 222 6.29 -6.92 66.93
CA TYR A 222 7.14 -5.71 66.76
C TYR A 222 8.64 -6.07 67.07
N SER A 223 9.63 -5.91 66.17
CA SER A 223 11.10 -5.87 66.54
C SER A 223 12.12 -5.59 65.40
N ARG A 224 13.34 -5.14 65.81
CA ARG A 224 14.62 -4.80 65.10
C ARG A 224 15.79 -4.91 66.15
N PRO A 225 17.09 -4.44 66.02
CA PRO A 225 17.81 -3.69 64.95
C PRO A 225 19.34 -3.96 64.70
N THR A 226 19.91 -3.30 63.66
CA THR A 226 21.30 -2.73 63.52
C THR A 226 22.58 -3.58 63.28
N SER A 227 23.64 -2.89 62.80
CA SER A 227 24.92 -3.35 62.19
C SER A 227 26.17 -3.21 63.10
N PRO A 228 27.39 -3.58 62.62
CA PRO A 228 28.45 -2.56 62.36
C PRO A 228 29.30 -2.81 61.07
N ALA A 229 30.49 -2.19 60.91
CA ALA A 229 31.21 -2.02 59.61
C ALA A 229 32.77 -2.00 59.67
N TYR A 230 33.45 -2.17 58.51
CA TYR A 230 34.85 -1.80 58.09
C TYR A 230 36.05 -2.27 58.99
N PRO A 231 37.36 -2.25 58.58
CA PRO A 231 38.04 -1.40 57.57
C PRO A 231 39.20 -2.02 56.70
N GLN A 232 39.87 -1.13 55.94
CA GLN A 232 41.32 -1.08 55.58
C GLN A 232 41.78 -1.22 54.10
N HIS A 233 42.73 -0.34 53.74
CA HIS A 233 43.66 -0.44 52.60
C HIS A 233 45.01 -0.99 53.06
N SER A 234 45.75 -1.64 52.16
CA SER A 234 47.22 -1.56 52.11
C SER A 234 47.70 -1.91 50.69
N ASN A 235 48.98 -1.64 50.39
CA ASN A 235 49.54 -1.80 49.05
C ASN A 235 50.97 -2.38 49.14
N THR A 236 51.40 -3.05 48.07
CA THR A 236 52.81 -3.36 47.70
C THR A 236 53.70 -4.32 48.55
N LEU A 237 54.29 -5.29 47.81
CA LEU A 237 55.70 -5.78 47.80
C LEU A 237 56.14 -7.11 48.48
N HIS A 238 56.79 -7.92 47.62
CA HIS A 238 57.82 -8.96 47.84
C HIS A 238 57.53 -10.28 48.59
N GLY A 239 58.27 -11.33 48.20
CA GLY A 239 58.40 -12.59 48.94
C GLY A 239 58.07 -13.86 48.13
N ALA A 240 58.97 -14.32 47.25
CA ALA A 240 58.70 -15.46 46.38
C ALA A 240 58.73 -16.83 47.08
N MET A 241 57.72 -17.68 46.84
CA MET A 241 57.88 -19.14 46.83
C MET A 241 56.83 -19.85 45.95
N GLN A 242 57.32 -20.73 45.08
CA GLN A 242 56.64 -21.83 44.35
C GLN A 242 55.12 -21.75 44.07
N ILE A 243 54.75 -21.31 42.86
CA ILE A 243 53.56 -21.83 42.15
C ILE A 243 53.95 -22.10 40.68
N SER A 244 53.51 -23.25 40.15
CA SER A 244 53.68 -23.71 38.76
C SER A 244 52.54 -24.71 38.46
N GLN A 245 51.81 -24.67 37.33
CA GLN A 245 51.82 -23.70 36.23
C GLN A 245 50.42 -23.61 35.58
N SER A 246 50.13 -22.47 34.96
CA SER A 246 49.02 -22.18 34.02
C SER A 246 49.36 -20.80 33.39
N PRO A 247 48.84 -20.39 32.21
CA PRO A 247 47.67 -20.91 31.48
C PRO A 247 47.85 -20.96 29.93
N VAL A 248 46.72 -20.95 29.19
CA VAL A 248 46.48 -20.23 27.91
C VAL A 248 46.94 -20.81 26.54
N TYR A 249 45.94 -20.86 25.63
CA TYR A 249 45.92 -20.79 24.13
C TYR A 249 46.60 -21.80 23.18
N LEU A 250 46.03 -21.77 21.96
CA LEU A 250 46.53 -22.11 20.61
C LEU A 250 46.38 -23.54 20.03
N VAL A 251 45.54 -23.59 18.99
CA VAL A 251 45.73 -24.19 17.64
C VAL A 251 47.04 -24.97 17.40
N ASN A 252 46.94 -26.13 16.73
CA ASN A 252 48.00 -26.57 15.83
C ASN A 252 47.52 -27.46 14.65
N GLN A 253 48.37 -27.62 13.63
CA GLN A 253 48.09 -28.29 12.35
C GLN A 253 49.22 -29.26 11.93
N THR A 254 48.87 -30.34 11.23
CA THR A 254 49.77 -31.20 10.39
C THR A 254 50.93 -31.92 11.13
N PRO A 255 51.67 -32.85 10.46
CA PRO A 255 52.77 -32.48 9.54
C PRO A 255 52.90 -33.34 8.25
N GLY A 256 53.68 -32.85 7.26
CA GLY A 256 54.08 -33.60 6.05
C GLY A 256 54.39 -32.71 4.82
N VAL A 257 55.47 -31.89 4.77
CA VAL A 257 56.89 -32.25 4.44
C VAL A 257 57.11 -32.54 2.93
N ILE A 258 58.04 -31.94 2.16
CA ILE A 258 59.05 -30.83 2.30
C ILE A 258 59.43 -30.39 0.85
N LEU A 259 59.75 -29.13 0.50
CA LEU A 259 61.12 -28.57 0.56
C LEU A 259 61.23 -27.02 0.69
N SER A 260 61.39 -26.24 -0.40
CA SER A 260 62.11 -24.92 -0.37
C SER A 260 62.00 -24.11 -1.70
N VAL A 261 62.59 -22.92 -1.93
CA VAL A 261 63.55 -22.06 -1.19
C VAL A 261 63.29 -20.55 -1.45
N ALA A 262 63.69 -19.68 -0.51
CA ALA A 262 64.14 -18.25 -0.60
C ALA A 262 63.39 -17.20 -1.48
N GLY A 263 63.29 -15.91 -1.08
CA GLY A 263 63.74 -15.26 0.17
C GLY A 263 63.31 -13.76 0.31
N PRO A 264 63.26 -13.21 1.55
CA PRO A 264 62.87 -11.81 1.93
C PRO A 264 64.02 -10.78 1.71
N PRO A 265 63.87 -9.42 1.85
CA PRO A 265 63.04 -8.61 2.79
C PRO A 265 62.25 -7.44 2.08
N SER A 266 61.85 -6.25 2.62
CA SER A 266 62.09 -5.47 3.87
C SER A 266 60.96 -4.44 4.16
N ALA A 267 61.03 -3.70 5.29
CA ALA A 267 60.11 -2.61 5.72
C ALA A 267 60.88 -1.42 6.36
N TYR A 268 60.23 -0.27 6.67
CA TYR A 268 60.69 0.71 7.70
C TYR A 268 59.60 1.69 8.21
N MET A 269 59.99 2.59 9.14
CA MET A 269 59.17 3.29 10.16
C MET A 269 58.50 4.61 9.73
N ALA A 270 57.63 5.14 10.61
CA ALA A 270 57.09 6.50 10.59
C ALA A 270 57.90 7.49 11.45
N VAL A 271 57.77 8.80 11.18
CA VAL A 271 58.28 9.93 11.99
C VAL A 271 57.23 11.07 11.98
N SER A 272 57.28 11.98 12.95
CA SER A 272 56.22 12.95 13.28
C SER A 272 56.61 14.44 13.12
N ALA A 273 55.57 15.27 13.06
CA ALA A 273 55.45 16.63 13.63
C ALA A 273 55.83 17.90 12.81
N ASP A 274 54.91 18.87 12.98
CA ASP A 274 55.04 20.33 13.05
C ASP A 274 55.40 21.25 11.85
N ALA A 275 54.45 22.18 11.62
CA ALA A 275 54.58 23.60 11.24
C ALA A 275 55.18 23.96 9.85
N THR A 276 54.84 25.08 9.19
CA THR A 276 54.13 26.30 9.64
C THR A 276 53.30 26.92 8.49
N LEU A 277 52.44 27.91 8.78
CA LEU A 277 51.69 28.69 7.79
C LEU A 277 52.58 29.48 6.82
N VAL A 278 52.19 29.55 5.55
CA VAL A 278 52.25 30.77 4.72
C VAL A 278 50.96 30.85 3.88
N THR A 279 50.38 32.04 3.77
CA THR A 279 49.21 32.34 2.92
C THR A 279 49.63 32.92 1.57
N TYR A 280 48.86 32.68 0.49
CA TYR A 280 48.16 33.76 -0.24
C TYR A 280 47.19 33.24 -1.33
N ASN A 281 46.38 34.18 -1.85
CA ASN A 281 45.23 33.97 -2.74
C ASN A 281 45.56 33.86 -4.25
N SER A 282 44.49 33.53 -5.01
CA SER A 282 44.01 34.18 -6.24
C SER A 282 44.39 33.71 -7.67
N THR A 283 43.43 32.96 -8.27
CA THR A 283 42.72 33.25 -9.56
C THR A 283 43.43 33.18 -10.93
N SER A 284 42.58 33.11 -11.97
CA SER A 284 42.81 33.06 -13.44
C SER A 284 43.34 31.72 -13.98
N THR A 285 42.76 30.98 -14.96
CA THR A 285 41.83 31.14 -16.11
C THR A 285 42.50 31.20 -17.49
N ALA A 286 41.86 30.56 -18.48
CA ALA A 286 42.23 30.40 -19.89
C ALA A 286 43.41 29.44 -20.19
N SER A 287 43.56 28.83 -21.38
CA SER A 287 42.64 28.17 -22.35
C SER A 287 43.45 27.71 -23.59
N TYR A 288 42.86 26.83 -24.42
CA TYR A 288 43.17 26.53 -25.85
C TYR A 288 44.22 25.46 -26.26
N ALA A 289 43.94 24.91 -27.45
CA ALA A 289 44.83 24.30 -28.46
C ALA A 289 45.21 22.79 -28.36
N THR A 290 44.24 21.95 -28.73
CA THR A 290 44.30 20.94 -29.83
C THR A 290 45.67 20.52 -30.42
N LEU A 291 45.92 19.20 -30.52
CA LEU A 291 46.72 18.60 -31.62
C LEU A 291 46.48 17.08 -31.79
N VAL A 292 46.37 16.65 -33.06
CA VAL A 292 46.24 15.28 -33.61
C VAL A 292 46.73 15.38 -35.09
N PRO A 293 47.13 14.33 -35.84
CA PRO A 293 47.13 12.90 -35.52
C PRO A 293 48.44 12.14 -35.88
N ALA A 294 48.45 10.82 -35.66
CA ALA A 294 49.29 9.88 -36.41
C ALA A 294 48.56 8.53 -36.57
N THR A 295 48.60 7.95 -37.78
CA THR A 295 47.99 6.66 -38.13
C THR A 295 49.05 5.63 -38.49
N TYR A 296 48.77 4.34 -38.28
CA TYR A 296 49.31 3.25 -39.11
C TYR A 296 48.36 2.05 -39.10
N SER A 297 48.26 1.34 -40.22
CA SER A 297 47.41 0.17 -40.42
C SER A 297 48.18 -0.91 -41.20
N VAL A 298 48.01 -2.18 -40.81
CA VAL A 298 48.53 -3.34 -41.57
C VAL A 298 47.56 -4.52 -41.46
N ASN A 299 47.32 -5.18 -42.59
CA ASN A 299 46.62 -6.45 -42.84
C ASN A 299 47.19 -6.96 -44.20
N PRO A 300 47.03 -8.22 -44.68
CA PRO A 300 46.14 -9.29 -44.23
C PRO A 300 46.76 -10.72 -44.24
N SER A 301 45.90 -11.76 -44.29
CA SER A 301 46.17 -13.19 -44.64
C SER A 301 46.66 -14.12 -43.51
N ALA A 302 46.24 -15.40 -43.40
CA ALA A 302 45.17 -16.17 -44.07
C ALA A 302 44.91 -17.54 -43.36
N MET A 303 44.02 -18.37 -43.95
CA MET A 303 43.79 -19.83 -43.74
C MET A 303 42.66 -20.30 -42.79
N TYR A 304 42.35 -21.60 -42.89
CA TYR A 304 41.03 -22.24 -42.70
C TYR A 304 41.06 -23.41 -41.69
N SER A 305 39.87 -23.73 -41.14
CA SER A 305 39.42 -25.06 -40.66
C SER A 305 39.90 -25.60 -39.28
N PRO A 306 39.15 -26.56 -38.68
CA PRO A 306 39.06 -26.67 -37.20
C PRO A 306 39.28 -28.11 -36.64
N LEU A 307 38.75 -28.37 -35.41
CA LEU A 307 38.70 -29.62 -34.61
C LEU A 307 39.82 -29.79 -33.55
N PRO A 308 39.65 -30.60 -32.48
CA PRO A 308 38.51 -31.47 -32.12
C PRO A 308 37.89 -31.26 -30.71
N GLN A 309 36.82 -32.01 -30.41
CA GLN A 309 36.34 -32.28 -29.04
C GLN A 309 37.16 -33.40 -28.36
N PRO A 310 37.09 -33.53 -27.02
CA PRO A 310 37.31 -34.79 -26.32
C PRO A 310 36.00 -35.45 -25.85
N GLN A 311 35.78 -36.69 -26.29
CA GLN A 311 34.96 -37.70 -25.60
C GLN A 311 35.83 -38.37 -24.50
N VAL A 312 35.43 -39.33 -23.63
CA VAL A 312 34.19 -40.11 -23.44
C VAL A 312 34.07 -40.51 -21.94
N ALA A 313 33.09 -41.35 -21.55
CA ALA A 313 32.76 -41.72 -20.16
C ALA A 313 33.47 -43.01 -19.61
N PRO A 314 32.81 -44.01 -18.96
CA PRO A 314 32.83 -44.15 -17.49
C PRO A 314 33.25 -45.54 -16.92
N GLN A 315 33.51 -45.61 -15.61
CA GLN A 315 33.36 -46.75 -14.64
C GLN A 315 33.90 -46.32 -13.23
N GLN A 316 33.63 -46.95 -12.07
CA GLN A 316 33.02 -48.26 -11.71
C GLN A 316 32.37 -48.18 -10.28
N HIS A 317 31.51 -49.14 -9.89
CA HIS A 317 30.84 -49.29 -8.56
C HIS A 317 31.58 -50.30 -7.64
N PRO A 318 31.47 -50.25 -6.27
CA PRO A 318 30.30 -50.76 -5.50
C PRO A 318 29.97 -50.00 -4.17
N GLY A 319 28.82 -50.20 -3.48
CA GLY A 319 27.58 -50.92 -3.83
C GLY A 319 26.63 -51.21 -2.63
N TYR A 320 25.34 -51.43 -2.92
CA TYR A 320 24.31 -52.17 -2.12
C TYR A 320 23.77 -51.61 -0.77
N TYR A 321 22.53 -51.90 -0.28
CA TYR A 321 21.40 -52.71 -0.82
C TYR A 321 20.00 -52.15 -0.38
N THR A 322 19.14 -51.81 -1.37
CA THR A 322 17.64 -51.79 -1.45
C THR A 322 16.66 -51.45 -0.29
N GLY A 323 15.62 -50.69 -0.67
CA GLY A 323 14.21 -50.83 -0.24
C GLY A 323 13.30 -50.09 -1.24
N ALA A 324 12.16 -50.65 -1.69
CA ALA A 324 11.46 -50.19 -2.92
C ALA A 324 9.94 -49.98 -2.79
N PRO A 325 9.34 -49.06 -3.60
CA PRO A 325 7.90 -49.00 -3.87
C PRO A 325 7.49 -49.76 -5.15
N TYR A 326 6.21 -50.15 -5.24
CA TYR A 326 5.61 -50.82 -6.40
C TYR A 326 4.83 -49.85 -7.30
N TYR A 327 4.80 -50.11 -8.61
CA TYR A 327 3.75 -49.65 -9.54
C TYR A 327 3.53 -50.70 -10.66
N SER A 328 2.29 -50.83 -11.15
CA SER A 328 1.87 -51.82 -12.14
C SER A 328 1.31 -51.20 -13.43
N GLN A 329 1.75 -51.72 -14.57
CA GLN A 329 1.25 -51.50 -15.95
C GLN A 329 -0.03 -52.35 -16.24
N PRO A 330 -0.58 -52.49 -17.49
CA PRO A 330 -0.34 -51.88 -18.83
C PRO A 330 -1.65 -51.26 -19.42
N PRO A 331 -1.97 -51.11 -20.75
CA PRO A 331 -1.25 -51.27 -22.05
C PRO A 331 -1.17 -49.96 -22.91
N THR A 332 -0.20 -49.70 -23.82
CA THR A 332 0.18 -50.32 -25.13
C THR A 332 -0.96 -50.35 -26.19
N ILE A 333 -0.77 -50.07 -27.49
CA ILE A 333 0.23 -50.58 -28.48
C ILE A 333 0.53 -49.59 -29.65
N ASN A 334 1.79 -49.60 -30.12
CA ASN A 334 2.42 -49.29 -31.45
C ASN A 334 1.81 -48.31 -32.48
N ASN A 335 2.69 -47.51 -33.11
CA ASN A 335 3.20 -47.84 -34.46
C ASN A 335 4.53 -47.13 -34.84
N THR A 336 5.14 -47.56 -35.95
CA THR A 336 6.61 -47.54 -36.15
C THR A 336 7.10 -46.63 -37.28
N VAL A 337 8.30 -46.05 -37.05
CA VAL A 337 9.32 -45.48 -37.95
C VAL A 337 9.17 -45.75 -39.46
N ILE A 338 9.34 -44.70 -40.28
CA ILE A 338 10.23 -44.67 -41.47
C ILE A 338 10.57 -43.22 -41.84
N SER A 339 11.75 -43.00 -42.43
CA SER A 339 12.28 -41.71 -42.89
C SER A 339 12.58 -41.75 -44.38
N GLU A 340 12.48 -40.62 -45.09
CA GLU A 340 13.56 -40.13 -45.97
C GLU A 340 13.34 -38.68 -46.47
N LYS A 341 14.28 -38.18 -47.29
CA LYS A 341 14.39 -36.79 -47.78
C LYS A 341 14.21 -36.71 -49.31
N LEU A 342 14.35 -35.48 -49.84
CA LEU A 342 14.62 -35.10 -51.25
C LEU A 342 13.39 -34.97 -52.16
N SER A 343 13.39 -34.13 -53.22
CA SER A 343 13.88 -32.74 -53.38
C SER A 343 13.51 -32.20 -54.77
N GLY A 344 12.76 -31.08 -54.85
CA GLY A 344 12.71 -30.09 -55.95
C GLY A 344 12.33 -30.52 -57.39
N LEU A 345 11.44 -29.74 -58.05
CA LEU A 345 11.74 -29.02 -59.31
C LEU A 345 10.55 -28.20 -59.86
N ASP A 346 10.85 -26.93 -60.15
CA ASP A 346 10.33 -25.89 -61.04
C ASP A 346 9.06 -25.99 -61.95
N ILE A 347 8.21 -24.94 -61.81
CA ILE A 347 7.76 -23.93 -62.83
C ILE A 347 6.64 -24.25 -63.88
N GLU A 348 5.75 -23.24 -64.07
CA GLU A 348 4.74 -22.97 -65.15
C GLU A 348 3.56 -23.95 -65.36
N ASP A 349 2.32 -23.55 -65.75
CA ASP A 349 1.56 -22.27 -65.76
C ASP A 349 0.04 -22.55 -66.00
N ILE A 350 -0.81 -21.50 -66.11
CA ILE A 350 -2.14 -21.41 -66.77
C ILE A 350 -3.40 -21.75 -65.93
N SER A 351 -3.98 -20.68 -65.38
CA SER A 351 -5.42 -20.27 -65.30
C SER A 351 -6.56 -21.26 -64.94
N LEU A 352 -7.52 -20.77 -64.13
CA LEU A 352 -8.93 -20.53 -64.58
C LEU A 352 -9.75 -19.69 -63.57
N ARG A 353 -10.98 -19.26 -63.96
CA ARG A 353 -11.87 -18.35 -63.20
C ARG A 353 -13.09 -19.06 -62.55
N PRO A 354 -13.71 -18.47 -61.50
CA PRO A 354 -14.84 -19.06 -60.76
C PRO A 354 -16.25 -18.73 -61.31
N MET A 355 -17.22 -19.63 -61.07
CA MET A 355 -18.68 -19.44 -61.09
C MET A 355 -19.36 -20.51 -60.18
N GLY A 356 -20.59 -20.36 -59.65
CA GLY A 356 -21.46 -19.18 -59.56
C GLY A 356 -22.95 -19.41 -59.96
N SER A 357 -23.89 -19.14 -59.05
CA SER A 357 -25.35 -19.06 -59.33
C SER A 357 -26.10 -18.36 -58.17
N ARG A 358 -26.93 -17.28 -58.25
CA ARG A 358 -27.46 -16.38 -59.29
C ARG A 358 -28.95 -16.55 -59.70
N SER A 359 -29.80 -15.59 -59.31
CA SER A 359 -31.08 -15.22 -59.97
C SER A 359 -31.44 -13.76 -59.57
N THR A 360 -31.29 -12.75 -60.44
CA THR A 360 -32.32 -12.03 -61.27
C THR A 360 -33.39 -11.26 -60.46
N ARG A 361 -33.83 -10.02 -60.75
CA ARG A 361 -33.79 -9.08 -61.93
C ARG A 361 -33.84 -7.60 -61.38
N PHE A 362 -33.96 -6.45 -62.08
CA PHE A 362 -34.18 -6.10 -63.50
C PHE A 362 -33.39 -4.82 -63.97
N LYS A 363 -34.02 -3.63 -64.17
CA LYS A 363 -33.50 -2.30 -64.65
C LYS A 363 -34.45 -1.14 -64.16
N ASN A 364 -34.40 0.18 -64.48
CA ASN A 364 -33.73 0.98 -65.52
C ASN A 364 -33.74 2.55 -65.29
N THR A 365 -32.78 3.28 -65.90
CA THR A 365 -32.82 4.68 -66.46
C THR A 365 -33.10 6.00 -65.68
N ARG A 366 -32.07 6.90 -65.68
CA ARG A 366 -31.99 8.31 -66.21
C ARG A 366 -32.14 9.62 -65.35
N ARG A 367 -31.27 10.59 -65.73
CA ARG A 367 -31.18 12.08 -65.47
C ARG A 367 -30.71 12.52 -64.07
N LYS A 368 -29.78 13.49 -63.88
CA LYS A 368 -29.63 14.94 -64.29
C LYS A 368 -30.61 15.86 -63.54
N SER A 369 -30.23 17.04 -63.00
CA SER A 369 -29.05 17.91 -63.26
C SER A 369 -28.81 18.97 -62.13
N GLU A 370 -27.72 19.77 -62.26
CA GLU A 370 -27.57 21.25 -62.02
C GLU A 370 -28.59 21.96 -61.06
N ASP A 371 -28.26 22.90 -60.15
CA ASP A 371 -27.20 23.94 -60.00
C ASP A 371 -27.23 24.51 -58.53
N SER A 372 -26.47 25.54 -58.07
CA SER A 372 -25.04 25.90 -58.18
C SER A 372 -24.75 27.12 -57.25
N ARG A 373 -23.45 27.34 -56.88
CA ARG A 373 -22.86 28.64 -56.47
C ARG A 373 -23.36 29.33 -55.17
N SER A 374 -22.66 30.31 -54.57
CA SER A 374 -21.21 30.61 -54.43
C SER A 374 -20.96 31.84 -53.55
N VAL A 375 -19.82 31.93 -52.84
CA VAL A 375 -19.26 33.14 -52.16
C VAL A 375 -20.11 33.64 -50.96
N GLY A 376 -19.56 34.11 -49.83
CA GLY A 376 -18.17 34.27 -49.38
C GLY A 376 -17.97 35.60 -48.62
N SER A 377 -16.85 35.77 -47.90
CA SER A 377 -16.49 36.98 -47.08
C SER A 377 -17.45 37.29 -45.90
N THR A 378 -17.07 37.97 -44.80
CA THR A 378 -15.79 38.58 -44.38
C THR A 378 -15.67 38.62 -42.83
N MET A 379 -14.45 38.94 -42.36
CA MET A 379 -14.10 39.85 -41.24
C MET A 379 -15.18 40.88 -40.82
N SER A 380 -15.21 41.45 -39.59
CA SER A 380 -14.23 41.46 -38.47
C SER A 380 -14.81 42.09 -37.18
N ASP A 381 -14.12 41.86 -36.05
CA ASP A 381 -13.87 42.75 -34.90
C ASP A 381 -14.97 43.38 -34.01
N MET A 382 -14.66 43.39 -32.70
CA MET A 382 -14.98 44.40 -31.66
C MET A 382 -16.46 44.68 -31.29
N SER A 383 -16.80 45.17 -30.07
CA SER A 383 -16.09 45.22 -28.77
C SER A 383 -17.07 45.55 -27.63
N SER A 384 -16.85 44.97 -26.44
CA SER A 384 -17.17 45.50 -25.10
C SER A 384 -18.46 46.33 -24.83
N SER A 385 -19.30 45.89 -23.88
CA SER A 385 -19.31 46.40 -22.49
C SER A 385 -20.69 46.38 -21.77
N ARG A 386 -20.63 46.21 -20.43
CA ARG A 386 -21.59 46.65 -19.37
C ARG A 386 -23.09 46.22 -19.44
N GLY A 387 -23.64 45.82 -18.28
CA GLY A 387 -25.00 46.29 -17.92
C GLY A 387 -25.99 45.32 -17.24
N SER A 388 -25.65 44.76 -16.07
CA SER A 388 -26.57 44.48 -14.94
C SER A 388 -28.06 44.10 -15.15
N SER A 389 -28.44 42.95 -14.56
CA SER A 389 -29.76 42.61 -13.96
C SER A 389 -31.01 42.45 -14.85
N VAL A 390 -31.76 41.36 -14.66
CA VAL A 390 -33.11 41.33 -14.03
C VAL A 390 -33.58 39.87 -13.88
N SER A 391 -34.52 39.62 -12.96
CA SER A 391 -35.07 38.31 -12.58
C SER A 391 -35.96 37.64 -13.64
N THR A 392 -35.94 36.31 -13.69
CA THR A 392 -36.86 35.46 -14.48
C THR A 392 -38.14 35.08 -13.73
N PRO A 393 -39.34 35.26 -14.31
CA PRO A 393 -40.56 34.55 -13.91
C PRO A 393 -40.92 33.38 -14.85
N SER A 394 -41.54 32.37 -14.25
CA SER A 394 -42.01 31.09 -14.82
C SER A 394 -42.97 31.17 -16.02
N LEU A 395 -43.00 30.09 -16.82
CA LEU A 395 -44.21 29.60 -17.50
C LEU A 395 -44.23 28.06 -17.59
N LYS A 396 -45.41 27.45 -17.43
CA LYS A 396 -45.69 26.01 -17.62
C LYS A 396 -46.77 25.85 -18.72
N MET A 397 -46.73 24.77 -19.51
CA MET A 397 -47.89 24.06 -20.11
C MET A 397 -47.38 22.72 -20.73
N PRO A 398 -48.23 21.75 -21.17
CA PRO A 398 -48.02 20.35 -20.77
C PRO A 398 -47.89 19.31 -21.91
N MET A 399 -47.64 18.05 -21.52
CA MET A 399 -47.66 16.87 -22.41
C MET A 399 -49.07 16.47 -22.88
N SER A 400 -49.17 16.00 -24.12
CA SER A 400 -50.11 14.93 -24.52
C SER A 400 -49.68 14.23 -25.84
N SER A 401 -50.17 13.01 -26.03
CA SER A 401 -50.17 12.19 -27.28
C SER A 401 -48.84 11.85 -27.99
N LEU A 402 -48.30 10.66 -27.68
CA LEU A 402 -47.74 9.70 -28.65
C LEU A 402 -48.08 8.25 -28.19
N PRO A 403 -48.15 7.25 -29.09
CA PRO A 403 -48.79 5.94 -28.82
C PRO A 403 -47.87 4.88 -28.18
N SER A 404 -48.48 3.83 -27.62
CA SER A 404 -47.82 2.70 -26.95
C SER A 404 -47.50 1.51 -27.88
N PRO A 405 -46.38 0.79 -27.69
CA PRO A 405 -46.05 -0.41 -28.45
C PRO A 405 -46.72 -1.67 -27.89
N GLN A 406 -47.61 -2.32 -28.66
CA GLN A 406 -48.11 -3.68 -28.36
C GLN A 406 -48.18 -4.65 -29.57
N ASP A 407 -47.89 -4.20 -30.79
CA ASP A 407 -47.93 -5.04 -32.00
C ASP A 407 -46.56 -5.65 -32.37
N ALA A 408 -46.02 -6.52 -31.50
CA ALA A 408 -44.88 -7.39 -31.83
C ALA A 408 -44.98 -8.72 -31.05
N PRO A 409 -44.89 -9.89 -31.71
CA PRO A 409 -45.10 -11.18 -31.04
C PRO A 409 -43.88 -11.61 -30.20
N GLY A 410 -44.03 -11.56 -28.87
CA GLY A 410 -43.03 -12.01 -27.90
C GLY A 410 -43.52 -13.20 -27.04
N ILE A 411 -42.56 -13.93 -26.47
CA ILE A 411 -42.80 -15.13 -25.64
C ILE A 411 -43.57 -14.77 -24.35
N PRO A 412 -44.60 -15.53 -23.94
CA PRO A 412 -45.41 -15.19 -22.77
C PRO A 412 -44.64 -15.39 -21.45
N ILE A 413 -44.33 -14.29 -20.78
CA ILE A 413 -43.92 -14.29 -19.37
C ILE A 413 -45.17 -14.51 -18.52
N GLN A 414 -45.23 -15.59 -17.74
CA GLN A 414 -46.29 -15.79 -16.75
C GLN A 414 -45.89 -15.13 -15.42
N ASP A 415 -46.62 -14.07 -15.04
CA ASP A 415 -46.54 -13.44 -13.72
C ASP A 415 -47.14 -14.33 -12.61
N THR A 416 -46.48 -15.46 -12.33
CA THR A 416 -46.67 -16.20 -11.08
C THR A 416 -45.68 -15.68 -10.05
N ILE A 417 -46.07 -14.60 -9.37
CA ILE A 417 -45.27 -13.97 -8.30
C ILE A 417 -44.98 -15.01 -7.21
N CYS A 418 -43.72 -15.45 -7.17
CA CYS A 418 -43.22 -16.42 -6.20
C CYS A 418 -43.44 -15.91 -4.76
N PRO A 419 -43.95 -16.72 -3.82
CA PRO A 419 -44.27 -16.26 -2.45
C PRO A 419 -43.05 -15.76 -1.67
N PHE A 420 -41.83 -16.11 -2.08
CA PHE A 420 -40.58 -15.58 -1.54
C PHE A 420 -40.37 -14.07 -1.76
N HIS A 421 -41.15 -13.42 -2.64
CA HIS A 421 -41.09 -11.95 -2.85
C HIS A 421 -42.00 -11.14 -1.91
N ARG A 422 -42.43 -11.69 -0.76
CA ARG A 422 -43.26 -10.97 0.22
C ARG A 422 -42.81 -11.05 1.68
N GLU A 423 -41.56 -11.43 1.92
CA GLU A 423 -40.89 -11.17 3.19
C GLU A 423 -39.71 -10.22 2.98
N GLU A 424 -39.92 -8.94 3.31
CA GLU A 424 -38.82 -8.10 3.82
C GLU A 424 -38.47 -8.57 5.24
N SER A 425 -37.92 -9.78 5.32
CA SER A 425 -37.37 -10.34 6.56
C SER A 425 -36.14 -9.53 7.00
N SER A 426 -35.77 -9.64 8.28
CA SER A 426 -34.82 -8.75 8.96
C SER A 426 -33.35 -8.96 8.55
N TRP A 427 -33.02 -8.64 7.30
CA TRP A 427 -31.68 -8.79 6.71
C TRP A 427 -30.73 -7.65 7.08
N SER A 428 -29.43 -7.89 6.89
CA SER A 428 -28.37 -7.02 7.39
C SER A 428 -28.39 -5.60 6.82
N ASN A 429 -28.48 -4.61 7.71
CA ASN A 429 -28.16 -3.20 7.42
C ASN A 429 -26.73 -2.81 7.84
N ALA A 430 -25.78 -3.76 7.79
CA ALA A 430 -24.39 -3.52 8.19
C ALA A 430 -23.69 -2.42 7.36
N LEU A 431 -23.87 -2.41 6.02
CA LEU A 431 -23.33 -1.36 5.13
C LEU A 431 -23.73 0.04 5.61
N GLN A 432 -25.04 0.28 5.79
CA GLN A 432 -25.58 1.56 6.22
C GLN A 432 -25.01 1.96 7.59
N LYS A 433 -25.08 1.08 8.60
CA LYS A 433 -24.59 1.38 9.95
C LYS A 433 -23.09 1.66 10.00
N ASN A 434 -22.29 0.97 9.18
CA ASN A 434 -20.86 1.22 9.08
C ASN A 434 -20.56 2.58 8.42
N GLN A 435 -21.35 3.00 7.42
CA GLN A 435 -21.26 4.33 6.79
C GLN A 435 -21.76 5.45 7.70
N GLU A 436 -22.83 5.24 8.46
CA GLU A 436 -23.32 6.19 9.47
C GLU A 436 -22.25 6.45 10.55
N LEU A 437 -21.65 5.38 11.10
CA LEU A 437 -20.52 5.48 12.04
C LEU A 437 -19.26 6.09 11.41
N GLU A 438 -18.99 5.84 10.13
CA GLU A 438 -17.90 6.47 9.40
C GLU A 438 -18.09 7.99 9.36
N PHE A 439 -19.25 8.48 8.93
CA PHE A 439 -19.54 9.92 8.87
C PHE A 439 -19.58 10.56 10.26
N GLU A 440 -20.16 9.92 11.28
CA GLU A 440 -20.15 10.38 12.67
C GLU A 440 -18.71 10.60 13.16
N ARG A 441 -17.85 9.58 13.04
CA ARG A 441 -16.48 9.58 13.59
C ARG A 441 -15.52 10.47 12.82
N ASN A 442 -15.71 10.64 11.50
CA ASN A 442 -14.75 11.30 10.62
C ASN A 442 -15.21 12.68 10.11
N LYS A 443 -16.38 13.19 10.54
CA LYS A 443 -16.97 14.46 10.08
C LYS A 443 -15.95 15.61 9.97
N GLU A 444 -15.12 15.83 10.99
CA GLU A 444 -14.13 16.91 11.00
C GLU A 444 -13.05 16.71 9.92
N ARG A 445 -12.57 15.48 9.74
CA ARG A 445 -11.60 15.10 8.70
C ARG A 445 -12.20 15.30 7.30
N PHE A 446 -13.48 14.95 7.12
CA PHE A 446 -14.18 15.09 5.85
C PHE A 446 -14.44 16.57 5.51
N VAL A 447 -14.83 17.39 6.50
CA VAL A 447 -14.93 18.86 6.35
C VAL A 447 -13.57 19.48 5.98
N PHE A 448 -12.49 19.05 6.62
CA PHE A 448 -11.14 19.50 6.32
C PHE A 448 -10.67 19.12 4.90
N LEU A 449 -10.89 17.88 4.49
CA LEU A 449 -10.58 17.44 3.12
C LEU A 449 -11.44 18.18 2.09
N LYS A 450 -12.73 18.42 2.37
CA LYS A 450 -13.62 19.20 1.51
C LYS A 450 -13.12 20.65 1.35
N TRP A 451 -12.64 21.30 2.41
CA TRP A 451 -11.91 22.58 2.30
C TRP A 451 -10.67 22.44 1.41
N GLY A 452 -9.87 21.39 1.60
CA GLY A 452 -8.69 21.10 0.77
C GLY A 452 -9.00 21.12 -0.72
N SER A 453 -10.04 20.40 -1.16
CA SER A 453 -10.49 20.38 -2.58
C SER A 453 -11.02 21.72 -3.12
N GLN A 454 -11.37 22.67 -2.24
CA GLN A 454 -11.86 24.00 -2.61
C GLN A 454 -10.73 25.05 -2.57
N ALA A 455 -9.72 24.85 -1.72
CA ALA A 455 -8.63 25.79 -1.49
C ALA A 455 -7.32 25.43 -2.20
N LEU A 456 -7.15 24.18 -2.64
CA LEU A 456 -5.99 23.69 -3.42
C LEU A 456 -6.38 23.47 -4.89
N LYS A 457 -5.62 24.09 -5.79
CA LYS A 457 -5.75 23.89 -7.25
C LYS A 457 -5.34 22.45 -7.60
N ASN A 458 -5.89 21.93 -8.70
CA ASN A 458 -5.60 20.59 -9.24
C ASN A 458 -5.90 19.39 -8.29
N MET A 459 -6.56 19.62 -7.15
CA MET A 459 -6.94 18.57 -6.20
C MET A 459 -8.36 18.07 -6.42
N LEU A 460 -8.50 16.83 -6.86
CA LEU A 460 -9.77 16.10 -6.95
C LEU A 460 -9.97 15.26 -5.67
N ILE A 461 -11.22 15.19 -5.19
CA ILE A 461 -11.61 14.25 -4.14
C ILE A 461 -12.68 13.30 -4.65
N VAL A 462 -12.43 12.00 -4.43
CA VAL A 462 -13.41 10.93 -4.45
C VAL A 462 -13.93 10.73 -3.01
N PRO A 463 -15.22 11.00 -2.74
CA PRO A 463 -15.81 11.04 -1.41
C PRO A 463 -16.07 9.63 -0.80
N PRO A 464 -16.42 9.56 0.50
CA PRO A 464 -16.52 8.29 1.22
C PRO A 464 -17.56 7.34 0.63
N GLY A 465 -17.28 6.03 0.70
CA GLY A 465 -18.17 4.99 0.20
C GLY A 465 -18.17 4.78 -1.32
N SER A 466 -17.29 5.45 -2.07
CA SER A 466 -17.17 5.31 -3.52
C SER A 466 -16.38 4.07 -3.96
N GLY A 467 -15.41 3.63 -3.16
CA GLY A 467 -14.48 2.54 -3.51
C GLY A 467 -13.13 2.66 -2.80
N ILE A 468 -12.24 1.71 -3.08
CA ILE A 468 -10.85 1.66 -2.61
C ILE A 468 -9.93 2.39 -3.60
N VAL A 469 -8.96 3.16 -3.09
CA VAL A 469 -8.09 4.05 -3.87
C VAL A 469 -7.53 3.42 -5.15
N HIS A 470 -7.00 2.20 -5.09
CA HIS A 470 -6.34 1.56 -6.23
C HIS A 470 -7.31 0.93 -7.24
N GLN A 471 -8.50 0.50 -6.81
CA GLN A 471 -9.53 0.02 -7.74
C GLN A 471 -10.19 1.20 -8.46
N VAL A 472 -10.49 2.28 -7.74
CA VAL A 472 -10.93 3.56 -8.36
C VAL A 472 -9.83 4.14 -9.27
N ASN A 473 -8.55 3.90 -8.97
CA ASN A 473 -7.46 4.27 -9.87
C ASN A 473 -7.53 3.51 -11.21
N LEU A 474 -7.59 2.17 -11.19
CA LEU A 474 -7.75 1.37 -12.42
C LEU A 474 -9.05 1.70 -13.18
N GLU A 475 -10.17 1.62 -12.48
CA GLU A 475 -11.50 1.68 -13.09
C GLU A 475 -11.91 3.10 -13.52
N TYR A 476 -11.26 4.16 -13.02
CA TYR A 476 -11.62 5.55 -13.33
C TYR A 476 -10.44 6.54 -13.46
N LEU A 477 -9.55 6.65 -12.46
CA LEU A 477 -8.52 7.70 -12.44
C LEU A 477 -7.29 7.43 -13.33
N ALA A 478 -7.17 6.25 -13.93
CA ALA A 478 -6.12 5.95 -14.88
C ALA A 478 -6.36 6.69 -16.21
N ARG A 479 -5.36 7.48 -16.62
CA ARG A 479 -5.37 8.18 -17.91
C ARG A 479 -4.71 7.32 -18.99
N VAL A 480 -3.76 6.45 -18.62
CA VAL A 480 -2.86 5.61 -19.47
C VAL A 480 -1.96 6.44 -20.39
N VAL A 481 -2.53 7.37 -21.14
CA VAL A 481 -1.83 8.46 -21.82
C VAL A 481 -2.46 9.77 -21.33
N PHE A 482 -1.67 10.82 -21.11
CA PHE A 482 -2.15 12.17 -20.81
C PHE A 482 -2.50 12.96 -22.08
N ASN A 483 -3.32 14.00 -21.94
CA ASN A 483 -3.63 14.96 -23.01
C ASN A 483 -3.78 16.35 -22.38
N GLU A 484 -2.66 17.05 -22.23
CA GLU A 484 -2.63 18.40 -21.65
C GLU A 484 -2.35 19.40 -22.75
N ASN A 485 -3.32 20.25 -23.06
CA ASN A 485 -3.22 21.25 -24.13
C ASN A 485 -2.77 20.64 -25.48
N LYS A 486 -3.26 19.43 -25.80
CA LYS A 486 -2.89 18.58 -26.95
C LYS A 486 -1.52 17.91 -26.90
N MET A 487 -0.75 18.03 -25.82
CA MET A 487 0.48 17.26 -25.60
C MET A 487 0.14 15.84 -25.10
N LEU A 488 0.66 14.80 -25.77
CA LEU A 488 0.45 13.40 -25.41
C LEU A 488 1.63 12.82 -24.61
N PHE A 489 1.30 12.43 -23.37
CA PHE A 489 2.10 11.87 -22.29
C PHE A 489 1.96 10.37 -21.97
N PRO A 490 2.91 9.55 -21.47
CA PRO A 490 2.54 8.37 -20.68
C PRO A 490 1.94 8.81 -19.33
N ASP A 491 0.88 8.14 -18.86
CA ASP A 491 0.43 8.28 -17.46
C ASP A 491 1.50 7.70 -16.54
N SER A 492 1.78 8.42 -15.47
CA SER A 492 2.69 8.01 -14.41
C SER A 492 2.30 8.66 -13.10
N VAL A 493 2.37 7.89 -12.01
CA VAL A 493 1.79 8.30 -10.73
C VAL A 493 2.62 7.83 -9.55
N VAL A 494 2.88 8.71 -8.60
CA VAL A 494 3.31 8.28 -7.26
C VAL A 494 2.17 8.48 -6.29
N GLY A 495 2.10 7.64 -5.26
CA GLY A 495 1.02 7.73 -4.28
C GLY A 495 1.45 7.44 -2.86
N THR A 496 0.69 7.97 -1.92
CA THR A 496 0.95 7.86 -0.49
C THR A 496 0.44 6.55 0.12
N ASP A 497 0.32 5.50 -0.71
CA ASP A 497 0.09 4.13 -0.31
C ASP A 497 1.06 3.20 -1.04
N SER A 498 1.55 2.16 -0.36
CA SER A 498 2.57 1.28 -0.94
C SER A 498 2.09 0.55 -2.20
N HIS A 499 0.81 0.24 -2.31
CA HIS A 499 0.26 -0.58 -3.39
C HIS A 499 -0.22 0.24 -4.60
N THR A 500 0.18 1.52 -4.72
CA THR A 500 0.00 2.32 -5.94
C THR A 500 0.58 1.60 -7.18
N THR A 501 1.57 0.73 -6.98
CA THR A 501 2.10 -0.22 -7.98
C THR A 501 1.04 -1.09 -8.64
N MET A 502 -0.15 -1.28 -8.05
CA MET A 502 -1.28 -1.97 -8.68
C MET A 502 -1.63 -1.42 -10.07
N ILE A 503 -1.40 -0.12 -10.30
CA ILE A 503 -1.63 0.55 -11.58
C ILE A 503 -0.63 0.11 -12.68
N ASN A 504 0.49 -0.53 -12.30
CA ASN A 504 1.48 -1.05 -13.24
C ASN A 504 0.95 -2.22 -14.09
N GLY A 505 -0.13 -2.88 -13.64
CA GLY A 505 -0.86 -3.88 -14.43
C GLY A 505 -1.62 -3.31 -15.63
N LEU A 506 -1.81 -1.98 -15.66
CA LEU A 506 -2.40 -1.19 -16.74
C LEU A 506 -1.34 -0.46 -17.60
N GLY A 507 -0.05 -0.78 -17.42
CA GLY A 507 1.06 -0.12 -18.13
C GLY A 507 1.35 1.32 -17.70
N VAL A 508 0.87 1.73 -16.53
CA VAL A 508 1.17 3.03 -15.91
C VAL A 508 2.34 2.86 -14.94
N VAL A 509 3.47 3.54 -15.16
CA VAL A 509 4.61 3.49 -14.24
C VAL A 509 4.28 4.28 -12.98
N GLY A 510 4.38 3.64 -11.82
CA GLY A 510 4.01 4.28 -10.56
C GLY A 510 4.20 3.43 -9.32
N TRP A 511 4.43 4.08 -8.17
CA TRP A 511 4.83 3.41 -6.94
C TRP A 511 4.44 4.17 -5.66
N GLY A 512 4.59 3.49 -4.53
CA GLY A 512 4.38 4.07 -3.20
C GLY A 512 5.53 4.97 -2.74
N VAL A 513 5.20 6.17 -2.29
CA VAL A 513 6.11 7.21 -1.78
C VAL A 513 5.65 7.69 -0.41
N GLY A 514 6.53 8.38 0.32
CA GLY A 514 6.15 9.08 1.55
C GLY A 514 5.16 10.23 1.27
N GLY A 515 4.36 10.62 2.28
CA GLY A 515 3.53 11.83 2.20
C GLY A 515 4.35 13.06 1.78
N ILE A 516 5.50 13.24 2.45
CA ILE A 516 6.42 14.36 2.24
C ILE A 516 7.05 14.35 0.83
N GLU A 517 7.34 13.16 0.30
CA GLU A 517 7.87 12.96 -1.07
C GLU A 517 6.79 13.30 -2.11
N ALA A 518 5.54 12.89 -1.88
CA ALA A 518 4.39 13.26 -2.69
C ALA A 518 4.08 14.77 -2.62
N GLU A 519 4.13 15.38 -1.44
CA GLU A 519 3.93 16.83 -1.21
C GLU A 519 4.98 17.66 -1.99
N ALA A 520 6.23 17.22 -2.03
CA ALA A 520 7.28 17.86 -2.82
C ALA A 520 7.08 17.70 -4.34
N VAL A 521 6.61 16.54 -4.81
CA VAL A 521 6.22 16.31 -6.21
C VAL A 521 5.04 17.22 -6.61
N MET A 522 4.02 17.33 -5.75
CA MET A 522 2.92 18.28 -5.95
C MET A 522 3.43 19.71 -6.09
N LEU A 523 4.47 20.11 -5.35
CA LEU A 523 5.10 21.44 -5.43
C LEU A 523 6.18 21.55 -6.51
N GLY A 524 6.30 20.56 -7.41
CA GLY A 524 7.11 20.63 -8.62
C GLY A 524 8.59 20.23 -8.48
N GLN A 525 8.94 19.50 -7.43
CA GLN A 525 10.21 18.77 -7.37
C GLN A 525 10.14 17.49 -8.21
N THR A 526 11.26 17.09 -8.77
CA THR A 526 11.48 15.75 -9.29
C THR A 526 11.82 14.79 -8.15
N ILE A 527 11.37 13.55 -8.23
CA ILE A 527 11.90 12.47 -7.39
C ILE A 527 13.33 12.20 -7.86
N SER A 528 14.33 12.23 -6.97
CA SER A 528 15.63 11.64 -7.31
C SER A 528 15.61 10.15 -6.99
N MET A 529 16.10 9.33 -7.92
CA MET A 529 16.28 7.90 -7.72
C MET A 529 17.54 7.42 -8.42
N VAL A 530 18.20 6.40 -7.85
CA VAL A 530 19.20 5.63 -8.60
C VAL A 530 18.48 4.90 -9.74
N LEU A 531 19.02 4.98 -10.95
CA LEU A 531 18.47 4.34 -12.13
C LEU A 531 18.37 2.81 -11.88
N PRO A 532 17.16 2.22 -11.96
CA PRO A 532 16.94 0.88 -11.44
C PRO A 532 17.37 -0.19 -12.43
N LYS A 533 18.01 -1.26 -11.93
CA LYS A 533 18.08 -2.53 -12.66
C LYS A 533 16.68 -3.10 -12.84
N VAL A 534 16.42 -3.71 -13.99
CA VAL A 534 15.11 -4.27 -14.35
C VAL A 534 15.26 -5.78 -14.49
N VAL A 535 14.53 -6.53 -13.67
CA VAL A 535 14.43 -7.99 -13.78
C VAL A 535 13.28 -8.32 -14.72
N GLY A 536 13.59 -8.95 -15.85
CA GLY A 536 12.59 -9.49 -16.76
C GLY A 536 11.98 -10.75 -16.16
N TYR A 537 10.68 -10.72 -15.84
CA TYR A 537 9.95 -11.87 -15.32
C TYR A 537 9.14 -12.52 -16.43
N LYS A 538 9.71 -13.58 -17.02
CA LYS A 538 9.17 -14.29 -18.16
C LYS A 538 8.08 -15.26 -17.70
N ILE A 539 6.87 -15.12 -18.23
CA ILE A 539 5.74 -16.02 -17.93
C ILE A 539 5.50 -16.92 -19.14
N VAL A 540 5.43 -18.24 -18.91
CA VAL A 540 5.23 -19.29 -19.92
C VAL A 540 4.22 -20.34 -19.44
N GLY A 541 3.81 -21.26 -20.32
CA GLY A 541 2.85 -22.32 -20.01
C GLY A 541 1.41 -21.82 -19.88
N GLU A 542 0.54 -22.64 -19.30
CA GLU A 542 -0.87 -22.32 -19.05
C GLU A 542 -1.21 -22.54 -17.57
N LEU A 543 -2.12 -21.72 -17.02
CA LEU A 543 -2.55 -21.82 -15.63
C LEU A 543 -3.62 -22.90 -15.45
N ASP A 544 -3.39 -23.83 -14.51
CA ASP A 544 -4.33 -24.91 -14.19
C ASP A 544 -5.72 -24.39 -13.77
N PHE A 545 -6.77 -25.17 -14.06
CA PHE A 545 -8.17 -24.81 -13.83
C PHE A 545 -8.57 -24.70 -12.35
N VAL A 546 -7.82 -25.28 -11.40
CA VAL A 546 -8.05 -25.07 -9.96
C VAL A 546 -7.34 -23.83 -9.40
N CYS A 547 -6.42 -23.23 -10.16
CA CYS A 547 -5.64 -22.08 -9.70
C CYS A 547 -6.32 -20.74 -10.01
N THR A 548 -6.06 -19.77 -9.13
CA THR A 548 -6.57 -18.39 -9.20
C THR A 548 -5.43 -17.39 -9.40
N SER A 549 -5.77 -16.15 -9.76
CA SER A 549 -4.81 -15.04 -9.80
C SER A 549 -4.12 -14.78 -8.45
N THR A 550 -4.80 -15.09 -7.34
CA THR A 550 -4.20 -15.06 -6.00
C THR A 550 -3.06 -16.08 -5.87
N ASP A 551 -3.22 -17.29 -6.40
CA ASP A 551 -2.20 -18.35 -6.33
C ASP A 551 -0.96 -18.00 -7.18
N VAL A 552 -1.18 -17.37 -8.33
CA VAL A 552 -0.12 -16.83 -9.19
C VAL A 552 0.65 -15.74 -8.45
N VAL A 553 -0.01 -14.71 -7.89
CA VAL A 553 0.72 -13.63 -7.19
C VAL A 553 1.42 -14.12 -5.92
N LEU A 554 0.86 -15.05 -5.14
CA LEU A 554 1.55 -15.61 -3.97
C LEU A 554 2.78 -16.44 -4.38
N THR A 555 2.73 -17.12 -5.53
CA THR A 555 3.88 -17.83 -6.12
C THR A 555 4.96 -16.86 -6.60
N ILE A 556 4.59 -15.83 -7.36
CA ILE A 556 5.48 -14.75 -7.81
C ILE A 556 6.10 -14.01 -6.61
N THR A 557 5.31 -13.69 -5.58
CA THR A 557 5.76 -12.97 -4.37
C THR A 557 6.83 -13.76 -3.61
N LYS A 558 6.63 -15.08 -3.44
CA LYS A 558 7.65 -15.97 -2.88
C LYS A 558 8.92 -15.96 -3.75
N HIS A 559 8.77 -16.18 -5.06
CA HIS A 559 9.90 -16.32 -5.99
C HIS A 559 10.74 -15.03 -6.07
N LEU A 560 10.12 -13.88 -6.31
CA LEU A 560 10.82 -12.59 -6.40
C LEU A 560 11.49 -12.18 -5.08
N ARG A 561 10.91 -12.54 -3.93
CA ARG A 561 11.56 -12.33 -2.63
C ARG A 561 12.78 -13.23 -2.41
N GLN A 562 12.84 -14.41 -3.06
CA GLN A 562 14.03 -15.27 -3.08
C GLN A 562 15.10 -14.78 -4.08
N VAL A 563 14.70 -14.20 -5.22
CA VAL A 563 15.59 -13.57 -6.21
C VAL A 563 16.27 -12.31 -5.66
N GLY A 564 15.60 -11.58 -4.76
CA GLY A 564 16.14 -10.34 -4.18
C GLY A 564 16.00 -9.16 -5.13
N VAL A 565 14.77 -8.71 -5.34
CA VAL A 565 14.43 -7.58 -6.22
C VAL A 565 14.29 -6.23 -5.50
N VAL A 566 14.81 -6.11 -4.28
CA VAL A 566 14.76 -4.86 -3.50
C VAL A 566 15.52 -3.74 -4.22
N GLY A 567 14.86 -2.60 -4.42
CA GLY A 567 15.42 -1.47 -5.17
C GLY A 567 15.49 -1.67 -6.70
N LYS A 568 15.17 -2.86 -7.21
CA LYS A 568 15.01 -3.13 -8.65
C LYS A 568 13.61 -2.75 -9.13
N PHE A 569 13.44 -2.65 -10.44
CA PHE A 569 12.15 -2.82 -11.11
C PHE A 569 12.00 -4.29 -11.52
N VAL A 570 10.76 -4.75 -11.66
CA VAL A 570 10.40 -6.01 -12.30
C VAL A 570 9.51 -5.67 -13.49
N GLU A 571 9.75 -6.29 -14.64
CA GLU A 571 8.93 -6.11 -15.85
C GLU A 571 8.53 -7.49 -16.40
N PHE A 572 7.23 -7.69 -16.58
CA PHE A 572 6.65 -8.98 -16.94
C PHE A 572 6.56 -9.13 -18.47
N PHE A 573 7.02 -10.26 -18.99
CA PHE A 573 7.06 -10.52 -20.44
C PHE A 573 6.86 -12.01 -20.79
N GLY A 574 6.86 -12.32 -22.09
CA GLY A 574 6.68 -13.69 -22.61
C GLY A 574 5.20 -14.09 -22.83
N PRO A 575 4.97 -15.20 -23.55
CA PRO A 575 3.66 -15.52 -24.12
C PRO A 575 2.57 -15.84 -23.07
N GLY A 576 2.95 -16.25 -21.85
CA GLY A 576 2.00 -16.48 -20.77
C GLY A 576 1.29 -15.20 -20.29
N VAL A 577 1.87 -14.01 -20.55
CA VAL A 577 1.26 -12.71 -20.20
C VAL A 577 -0.01 -12.44 -21.02
N ALA A 578 -0.12 -13.00 -22.23
CA ALA A 578 -1.32 -12.87 -23.06
C ALA A 578 -2.55 -13.58 -22.47
N GLN A 579 -2.35 -14.61 -21.63
CA GLN A 579 -3.43 -15.34 -20.94
C GLN A 579 -3.91 -14.67 -19.65
N LEU A 580 -3.14 -13.71 -19.12
CA LEU A 580 -3.47 -12.99 -17.89
C LEU A 580 -4.39 -11.81 -18.22
N SER A 581 -5.59 -11.81 -17.65
CA SER A 581 -6.50 -10.66 -17.74
C SER A 581 -5.86 -9.44 -17.07
N LEU A 582 -6.36 -8.24 -17.38
CA LEU A 582 -5.81 -7.04 -16.75
C LEU A 582 -5.99 -7.04 -15.22
N ALA A 583 -7.06 -7.67 -14.73
CA ALA A 583 -7.26 -7.86 -13.30
C ALA A 583 -6.19 -8.76 -12.68
N ASP A 584 -5.75 -9.81 -13.37
CA ASP A 584 -4.68 -10.69 -12.89
C ASP A 584 -3.33 -9.96 -12.85
N ARG A 585 -3.04 -9.17 -13.90
CA ARG A 585 -1.86 -8.28 -13.97
C ARG A 585 -1.88 -7.26 -12.83
N ALA A 586 -3.03 -6.65 -12.55
CA ALA A 586 -3.21 -5.72 -11.43
C ALA A 586 -3.04 -6.41 -10.07
N THR A 587 -3.59 -7.61 -9.87
CA THR A 587 -3.36 -8.44 -8.67
C THR A 587 -1.87 -8.73 -8.45
N ILE A 588 -1.13 -9.08 -9.51
CA ILE A 588 0.33 -9.32 -9.46
C ILE A 588 1.12 -8.04 -9.14
N SER A 589 0.72 -6.91 -9.70
CA SER A 589 1.37 -5.60 -9.52
C SER A 589 1.07 -4.99 -8.15
N ASN A 590 -0.09 -5.30 -7.55
CA ASN A 590 -0.48 -4.83 -6.23
C ASN A 590 0.48 -5.28 -5.12
N MET A 591 1.01 -6.50 -5.22
CA MET A 591 1.92 -7.09 -4.21
C MET A 591 3.40 -6.76 -4.44
N CYS A 592 3.71 -5.78 -5.29
CA CYS A 592 5.08 -5.31 -5.53
C CYS A 592 5.86 -4.94 -4.24
N PRO A 593 5.25 -4.27 -3.24
CA PRO A 593 5.91 -4.02 -1.95
C PRO A 593 6.23 -5.28 -1.14
N GLU A 594 5.48 -6.37 -1.35
CA GLU A 594 5.60 -7.61 -0.59
C GLU A 594 6.72 -8.54 -1.09
N TYR A 595 7.04 -8.49 -2.39
CA TYR A 595 8.32 -8.99 -2.92
C TYR A 595 9.46 -7.98 -2.78
N GLY A 596 9.15 -6.68 -2.78
CA GLY A 596 10.05 -5.58 -2.43
C GLY A 596 10.62 -4.80 -3.62
N ALA A 597 10.16 -5.04 -4.84
CA ALA A 597 10.52 -4.21 -5.99
C ALA A 597 9.85 -2.83 -5.90
N THR A 598 10.38 -1.85 -6.63
CA THR A 598 9.80 -0.49 -6.67
C THR A 598 8.60 -0.41 -7.62
N VAL A 599 8.65 -1.16 -8.73
CA VAL A 599 7.63 -1.23 -9.80
C VAL A 599 7.54 -2.68 -10.27
N GLY A 600 6.32 -3.16 -10.57
CA GLY A 600 6.05 -4.47 -11.16
C GLY A 600 5.26 -4.32 -12.47
N PHE A 601 5.95 -4.08 -13.58
CA PHE A 601 5.38 -3.49 -14.80
C PHE A 601 4.84 -4.51 -15.81
N PHE A 602 3.62 -4.28 -16.29
CA PHE A 602 3.06 -4.93 -17.47
C PHE A 602 2.89 -3.88 -18.58
N PRO A 603 3.72 -3.88 -19.64
CA PRO A 603 3.58 -2.98 -20.78
C PRO A 603 2.18 -2.99 -21.43
N VAL A 604 1.76 -1.85 -21.99
CA VAL A 604 0.43 -1.70 -22.61
C VAL A 604 0.32 -2.56 -23.88
N ASP A 605 -0.71 -3.40 -23.95
CA ASP A 605 -1.03 -4.28 -25.08
C ASP A 605 -2.52 -4.20 -25.47
N SER A 606 -2.95 -5.10 -26.36
CA SER A 606 -4.37 -5.26 -26.74
C SER A 606 -5.29 -5.61 -25.58
N THR A 607 -4.83 -6.34 -24.56
CA THR A 607 -5.61 -6.65 -23.35
C THR A 607 -5.84 -5.39 -22.51
N THR A 608 -4.87 -4.47 -22.47
CA THR A 608 -5.07 -3.14 -21.89
C THR A 608 -6.09 -2.30 -22.68
N ILE A 609 -6.02 -2.30 -24.01
CA ILE A 609 -7.03 -1.59 -24.84
C ILE A 609 -8.43 -2.14 -24.60
N ALA A 610 -8.62 -3.46 -24.64
CA ALA A 610 -9.91 -4.10 -24.37
C ALA A 610 -10.44 -3.82 -22.95
N TYR A 611 -9.57 -3.64 -21.95
CA TYR A 611 -10.00 -3.21 -20.61
C TYR A 611 -10.51 -1.76 -20.60
N LEU A 612 -9.89 -0.85 -21.35
CA LEU A 612 -10.35 0.54 -21.46
C LEU A 612 -11.73 0.61 -22.14
N GLU A 613 -11.96 -0.21 -23.18
CA GLU A 613 -13.28 -0.37 -23.81
C GLU A 613 -14.32 -0.91 -22.80
N ASN A 614 -14.02 -2.02 -22.12
CA ASN A 614 -14.91 -2.65 -21.15
C ASN A 614 -15.20 -1.78 -19.91
N THR A 615 -14.29 -0.86 -19.54
CA THR A 615 -14.49 0.13 -18.47
C THR A 615 -15.11 1.44 -18.96
N ASN A 616 -15.76 1.42 -20.13
CA ASN A 616 -16.49 2.56 -20.72
C ASN A 616 -15.62 3.83 -20.82
N ARG A 617 -14.36 3.71 -21.27
CA ARG A 617 -13.56 4.87 -21.70
C ARG A 617 -14.05 5.37 -23.06
N ASP A 618 -13.82 6.64 -23.35
CA ASP A 618 -14.19 7.22 -24.63
C ASP A 618 -13.40 6.59 -25.79
N SER A 619 -14.13 6.17 -26.83
CA SER A 619 -13.57 5.49 -28.01
C SER A 619 -12.59 6.36 -28.82
N GLY A 620 -12.76 7.68 -28.84
CA GLY A 620 -11.80 8.60 -29.42
C GLY A 620 -10.51 8.64 -28.60
N ARG A 621 -10.64 8.75 -27.27
CA ARG A 621 -9.49 8.72 -26.36
C ARG A 621 -8.72 7.39 -26.40
N ILE A 622 -9.39 6.25 -26.62
CA ILE A 622 -8.72 4.95 -26.83
C ILE A 622 -7.88 4.96 -28.11
N GLN A 623 -8.40 5.51 -29.22
CA GLN A 623 -7.64 5.67 -30.47
C GLN A 623 -6.44 6.62 -30.28
N GLU A 624 -6.59 7.69 -29.50
CA GLU A 624 -5.48 8.60 -29.15
C GLU A 624 -4.40 7.90 -28.31
N ILE A 625 -4.80 7.05 -27.36
CA ILE A 625 -3.90 6.22 -26.53
C ILE A 625 -3.12 5.24 -27.43
N GLU A 626 -3.80 4.46 -28.25
CA GLU A 626 -3.18 3.41 -29.07
C GLU A 626 -2.26 4.00 -30.15
N ALA A 627 -2.68 5.07 -30.82
CA ALA A 627 -1.88 5.74 -31.84
C ALA A 627 -0.59 6.34 -31.25
N TYR A 628 -0.67 7.00 -30.08
CA TYR A 628 0.51 7.53 -29.40
C TYR A 628 1.48 6.42 -28.98
N LEU A 629 0.98 5.39 -28.29
CA LEU A 629 1.84 4.31 -27.79
C LEU A 629 2.51 3.52 -28.92
N LYS A 630 1.86 3.39 -30.09
CA LYS A 630 2.50 2.82 -31.29
C LYS A 630 3.54 3.78 -31.88
N ALA A 631 3.22 5.07 -32.04
CA ALA A 631 4.16 6.06 -32.58
C ALA A 631 5.45 6.18 -31.74
N VAL A 632 5.34 6.13 -30.41
CA VAL A 632 6.48 6.21 -29.48
C VAL A 632 7.03 4.82 -29.07
N LYS A 633 6.65 3.73 -29.75
CA LYS A 633 7.12 2.35 -29.47
C LYS A 633 7.01 1.92 -27.98
N MET A 634 5.91 2.28 -27.32
CA MET A 634 5.54 1.82 -25.96
C MET A 634 4.33 0.85 -25.95
N PHE A 635 3.78 0.49 -27.12
CA PHE A 635 2.80 -0.58 -27.28
C PHE A 635 3.49 -1.93 -27.50
N ARG A 636 3.11 -2.97 -26.75
CA ARG A 636 3.78 -4.28 -26.69
C ARG A 636 2.91 -5.39 -27.28
N ASN A 637 3.50 -6.30 -28.07
CA ASN A 637 2.90 -7.60 -28.41
C ASN A 637 3.65 -8.76 -27.71
N PHE A 638 3.14 -9.28 -26.59
CA PHE A 638 3.80 -10.33 -25.80
C PHE A 638 4.03 -11.67 -26.52
N GLU A 639 3.42 -11.91 -27.69
CA GLU A 639 3.70 -13.07 -28.54
C GLU A 639 4.91 -12.84 -29.47
N ASP A 640 5.28 -11.58 -29.71
CA ASP A 640 6.44 -11.18 -30.51
C ASP A 640 7.68 -10.99 -29.63
N ALA A 641 8.55 -12.01 -29.66
CA ALA A 641 9.83 -12.01 -28.97
C ALA A 641 10.91 -11.11 -29.63
N SER A 642 10.69 -10.59 -30.85
CA SER A 642 11.62 -9.61 -31.45
C SER A 642 11.53 -8.22 -30.82
N GLN A 643 10.47 -7.99 -30.04
CA GLN A 643 10.23 -6.81 -29.22
C GLN A 643 10.61 -7.02 -27.73
N ASP A 644 11.18 -8.16 -27.34
CA ASP A 644 11.60 -8.38 -25.95
C ASP A 644 12.81 -7.48 -25.60
N PRO A 645 12.72 -6.65 -24.54
CA PRO A 645 13.83 -5.80 -24.11
C PRO A 645 15.06 -6.54 -23.60
N VAL A 646 16.17 -5.83 -23.52
CA VAL A 646 17.36 -6.28 -22.80
C VAL A 646 17.15 -6.01 -21.31
N TYR A 647 16.97 -7.07 -20.52
CA TYR A 647 16.82 -7.00 -19.07
C TYR A 647 18.17 -7.18 -18.34
N SER A 648 18.28 -6.64 -17.12
CA SER A 648 19.50 -6.78 -16.29
C SER A 648 19.70 -8.21 -15.79
N GLU A 649 18.61 -8.96 -15.69
CA GLU A 649 18.48 -10.31 -15.15
C GLU A 649 17.16 -10.88 -15.69
N ILE A 650 17.09 -12.18 -16.02
CA ILE A 650 15.85 -12.83 -16.45
C ILE A 650 15.51 -13.97 -15.49
N VAL A 651 14.26 -14.01 -15.05
CA VAL A 651 13.68 -15.04 -14.20
C VAL A 651 12.44 -15.59 -14.90
N GLU A 652 12.21 -16.91 -14.86
CA GLU A 652 11.08 -17.55 -15.53
C GLU A 652 10.09 -18.16 -14.52
N LEU A 653 8.80 -18.10 -14.86
CA LEU A 653 7.72 -18.85 -14.22
C LEU A 653 6.87 -19.54 -15.27
N ASN A 654 6.78 -20.87 -15.15
CA ASN A 654 5.79 -21.68 -15.84
C ASN A 654 4.50 -21.71 -15.02
N LEU A 655 3.38 -21.30 -15.64
CA LEU A 655 2.07 -21.23 -14.98
C LEU A 655 1.53 -22.61 -14.57
N ALA A 656 2.01 -23.69 -15.18
CA ALA A 656 1.63 -25.06 -14.82
C ALA A 656 2.26 -25.54 -13.49
N ASP A 657 3.29 -24.85 -12.97
CA ASP A 657 3.91 -25.15 -11.67
C ASP A 657 3.23 -24.40 -10.50
N VAL A 658 2.20 -23.59 -10.79
CA VAL A 658 1.36 -22.93 -9.78
C VAL A 658 0.36 -23.94 -9.22
N VAL A 659 0.20 -23.95 -7.89
CA VAL A 659 -0.78 -24.79 -7.19
C VAL A 659 -1.55 -23.96 -6.16
N PRO A 660 -2.80 -24.31 -5.80
CA PRO A 660 -3.61 -23.57 -4.84
C PRO A 660 -2.87 -23.33 -3.52
N SER A 661 -2.90 -22.09 -3.02
CA SER A 661 -2.01 -21.61 -1.98
C SER A 661 -2.67 -20.65 -1.00
N VAL A 662 -2.10 -20.58 0.20
CA VAL A 662 -2.24 -19.44 1.12
C VAL A 662 -0.87 -18.85 1.42
N SER A 663 -0.80 -17.73 2.15
CA SER A 663 0.45 -17.26 2.74
C SER A 663 0.27 -16.80 4.18
N GLY A 664 1.14 -17.26 5.08
CA GLY A 664 1.01 -17.05 6.52
C GLY A 664 1.86 -17.99 7.37
N PRO A 665 1.75 -17.92 8.72
CA PRO A 665 0.71 -17.19 9.45
C PRO A 665 1.03 -15.72 9.76
N LYS A 666 2.21 -15.19 9.35
CA LYS A 666 2.67 -13.84 9.76
C LYS A 666 3.37 -12.98 8.69
N ARG A 667 3.67 -13.50 7.48
CA ARG A 667 4.25 -12.69 6.38
C ARG A 667 3.62 -13.03 5.01
N PRO A 668 3.60 -12.09 4.04
CA PRO A 668 2.97 -12.34 2.74
C PRO A 668 3.74 -13.29 1.82
N HIS A 669 5.06 -13.44 2.01
CA HIS A 669 5.90 -14.38 1.26
C HIS A 669 6.06 -15.75 1.94
N ASP A 670 5.43 -15.98 3.10
CA ASP A 670 5.37 -17.30 3.76
C ASP A 670 4.32 -18.19 3.08
N ARG A 671 4.48 -18.44 1.76
CA ARG A 671 3.57 -19.25 0.94
C ARG A 671 3.55 -20.70 1.40
N VAL A 672 2.33 -21.23 1.57
CA VAL A 672 2.04 -22.65 1.85
C VAL A 672 1.05 -23.13 0.79
N SER A 673 1.23 -24.35 0.27
CA SER A 673 0.20 -25.02 -0.54
C SER A 673 -1.06 -25.25 0.31
N VAL A 674 -2.23 -25.34 -0.31
CA VAL A 674 -3.47 -25.69 0.42
C VAL A 674 -3.36 -27.08 1.05
N SER A 675 -2.69 -28.03 0.40
CA SER A 675 -2.47 -29.40 0.90
C SER A 675 -1.50 -29.50 2.09
N ASP A 676 -0.39 -28.74 2.13
CA ASP A 676 0.49 -28.74 3.32
C ASP A 676 -0.05 -27.91 4.49
N MET A 677 -1.11 -27.11 4.31
CA MET A 677 -1.44 -26.03 5.26
C MET A 677 -1.78 -26.53 6.67
N LYS A 678 -2.53 -27.63 6.79
CA LYS A 678 -2.78 -28.32 8.07
C LYS A 678 -1.50 -28.71 8.79
N LYS A 679 -0.54 -29.28 8.05
CA LYS A 679 0.77 -29.75 8.55
C LYS A 679 1.70 -28.58 8.91
N ASP A 680 1.69 -27.52 8.12
CA ASP A 680 2.42 -26.28 8.39
C ASP A 680 1.90 -25.58 9.65
N PHE A 681 0.58 -25.43 9.79
CA PHE A 681 -0.02 -24.80 10.97
C PHE A 681 0.25 -25.57 12.26
N LEU A 682 0.07 -26.90 12.26
CA LEU A 682 0.38 -27.74 13.42
C LEU A 682 1.87 -27.67 13.80
N SER A 683 2.76 -27.62 12.80
CA SER A 683 4.20 -27.38 13.03
C SER A 683 4.46 -25.99 13.65
N CYS A 684 3.75 -24.96 13.18
CA CYS A 684 3.87 -23.60 13.71
C CYS A 684 3.48 -23.49 15.20
N LEU A 685 2.60 -24.35 15.74
CA LEU A 685 2.25 -24.32 17.17
C LEU A 685 3.49 -24.57 18.06
N GLY A 686 4.23 -25.65 17.78
CA GLY A 686 5.42 -26.04 18.56
C GLY A 686 6.72 -25.31 18.19
N ASN A 687 6.83 -24.79 16.97
CA ASN A 687 8.01 -24.04 16.53
C ASN A 687 8.30 -22.83 17.43
N LYS A 688 9.59 -22.56 17.68
CA LYS A 688 10.07 -21.38 18.45
C LYS A 688 9.43 -20.09 17.93
N VAL A 689 9.07 -19.19 18.86
CA VAL A 689 8.41 -17.92 18.58
C VAL A 689 9.12 -17.16 17.45
N GLY A 690 8.39 -16.90 16.37
CA GLY A 690 8.92 -16.26 15.15
C GLY A 690 7.83 -16.13 14.09
N PHE A 691 8.22 -16.02 12.81
CA PHE A 691 7.27 -15.90 11.70
C PHE A 691 6.45 -17.18 11.46
N LYS A 692 7.09 -18.35 11.60
CA LYS A 692 6.49 -19.69 11.45
C LYS A 692 6.49 -20.46 12.78
N GLY A 693 6.23 -19.76 13.89
CA GLY A 693 6.27 -20.34 15.23
C GLY A 693 5.56 -19.53 16.32
N PHE A 694 4.83 -20.24 17.19
CA PHE A 694 4.07 -19.71 18.31
C PHE A 694 4.65 -20.08 19.68
N GLY A 695 5.57 -21.05 19.75
CA GLY A 695 6.27 -21.44 20.98
C GLY A 695 5.41 -22.16 22.02
N MET A 696 4.30 -22.78 21.61
CA MET A 696 3.38 -23.48 22.52
C MET A 696 3.92 -24.86 22.91
N ALA A 697 3.79 -25.21 24.19
CA ALA A 697 4.10 -26.55 24.67
C ALA A 697 3.13 -27.59 24.04
N PRO A 698 3.57 -28.83 23.73
CA PRO A 698 2.76 -29.82 22.99
C PRO A 698 1.39 -30.11 23.62
N GLU A 699 1.32 -30.14 24.95
CA GLU A 699 0.08 -30.33 25.73
C GLU A 699 -0.96 -29.23 25.50
N LEU A 700 -0.54 -28.04 25.06
CA LEU A 700 -1.42 -26.91 24.72
C LEU A 700 -1.85 -26.92 23.24
N HIS A 701 -1.33 -27.81 22.39
CA HIS A 701 -1.66 -27.80 20.95
C HIS A 701 -3.11 -28.20 20.71
N ALA A 702 -3.62 -29.17 21.48
CA ALA A 702 -4.97 -29.72 21.37
C ALA A 702 -6.01 -29.05 22.30
N ILE A 703 -5.68 -27.90 22.92
CA ILE A 703 -6.60 -27.21 23.84
C ILE A 703 -7.87 -26.72 23.14
N THR A 704 -9.00 -26.88 23.82
CA THR A 704 -10.34 -26.48 23.37
C THR A 704 -11.01 -25.58 24.40
N ALA A 705 -11.64 -24.49 23.96
CA ALA A 705 -12.41 -23.59 24.80
C ALA A 705 -13.90 -23.61 24.39
N PRO A 706 -14.82 -24.14 25.22
CA PRO A 706 -16.25 -23.96 25.03
C PRO A 706 -16.67 -22.52 25.37
N PHE A 707 -17.65 -22.00 24.64
CA PHE A 707 -18.26 -20.69 24.86
C PHE A 707 -19.70 -20.67 24.35
N GLU A 708 -20.54 -19.81 24.91
CA GLU A 708 -21.91 -19.61 24.45
C GLU A 708 -21.97 -18.46 23.44
N TYR A 709 -22.73 -18.62 22.35
CA TYR A 709 -23.06 -17.56 21.42
C TYR A 709 -24.50 -17.76 20.90
N GLU A 710 -25.33 -16.72 20.97
CA GLU A 710 -26.74 -16.72 20.54
C GLU A 710 -27.57 -17.92 21.10
N GLY A 711 -27.31 -18.31 22.37
CA GLY A 711 -28.02 -19.39 23.05
C GLY A 711 -27.57 -20.81 22.67
N GLN A 712 -26.42 -20.95 22.00
CA GLN A 712 -25.84 -22.23 21.58
C GLN A 712 -24.38 -22.33 22.06
N GLU A 713 -23.97 -23.54 22.47
CA GLU A 713 -22.58 -23.81 22.83
C GLU A 713 -21.73 -24.09 21.58
N TYR A 714 -20.59 -23.44 21.50
CA TYR A 714 -19.58 -23.59 20.46
C TYR A 714 -18.20 -23.84 21.07
N THR A 715 -17.30 -24.42 20.30
CA THR A 715 -15.92 -24.71 20.75
C THR A 715 -14.89 -24.04 19.84
N LEU A 716 -14.00 -23.24 20.42
CA LEU A 716 -12.78 -22.79 19.78
C LEU A 716 -11.62 -23.76 20.08
N ARG A 717 -10.65 -23.80 19.18
CA ARG A 717 -9.37 -24.51 19.31
C ARG A 717 -8.25 -23.67 18.70
N ASN A 718 -7.00 -24.08 18.88
CA ASN A 718 -5.92 -23.61 18.00
C ASN A 718 -6.30 -23.90 16.54
N GLY A 719 -6.23 -22.88 15.69
CA GLY A 719 -6.60 -22.99 14.28
C GLY A 719 -8.07 -22.69 13.96
N SER A 720 -8.93 -22.42 14.96
CA SER A 720 -10.29 -21.92 14.71
C SER A 720 -10.25 -20.62 13.91
N VAL A 721 -11.05 -20.56 12.83
CA VAL A 721 -11.24 -19.32 12.06
C VAL A 721 -12.26 -18.46 12.78
N VAL A 722 -11.91 -17.20 13.05
CA VAL A 722 -12.78 -16.22 13.73
C VAL A 722 -13.03 -14.97 12.91
N ILE A 723 -12.22 -14.71 11.87
CA ILE A 723 -12.43 -13.68 10.85
C ILE A 723 -12.27 -14.32 9.47
N ALA A 724 -13.23 -14.08 8.57
CA ALA A 724 -13.17 -14.49 7.17
C ALA A 724 -13.61 -13.32 6.27
N ALA A 725 -12.64 -12.61 5.67
CA ALA A 725 -12.89 -11.34 5.01
C ALA A 725 -12.53 -11.36 3.52
N ILE A 726 -13.53 -11.22 2.65
CA ILE A 726 -13.33 -10.88 1.24
C ILE A 726 -13.14 -9.37 1.18
N THR A 727 -11.92 -8.93 0.93
CA THR A 727 -11.45 -7.56 1.13
C THR A 727 -10.23 -7.25 0.25
N SER A 728 -9.75 -6.01 0.30
CA SER A 728 -8.65 -5.46 -0.50
C SER A 728 -8.89 -5.36 -2.00
N CYS A 729 -8.50 -4.20 -2.56
CA CYS A 729 -8.35 -3.99 -3.99
C CYS A 729 -7.55 -5.10 -4.69
N THR A 730 -6.58 -5.74 -4.00
CA THR A 730 -5.77 -6.88 -4.50
C THR A 730 -6.59 -7.95 -5.20
N ASN A 731 -7.80 -8.25 -4.70
CA ASN A 731 -8.68 -9.29 -5.24
C ASN A 731 -10.10 -8.79 -5.55
N THR A 732 -10.61 -7.72 -4.90
CA THR A 732 -11.97 -7.22 -5.20
C THR A 732 -12.08 -6.44 -6.52
N SER A 733 -10.94 -6.10 -7.13
CA SER A 733 -10.83 -5.58 -8.50
C SER A 733 -10.85 -6.66 -9.59
N ASN A 734 -10.87 -7.95 -9.21
CA ASN A 734 -10.77 -9.07 -10.13
C ASN A 734 -12.11 -9.80 -10.24
N PRO A 735 -12.91 -9.56 -11.31
CA PRO A 735 -14.26 -10.11 -11.40
C PRO A 735 -14.26 -11.64 -11.46
N SER A 736 -13.27 -12.25 -12.11
CA SER A 736 -13.14 -13.70 -12.18
C SER A 736 -13.15 -14.35 -10.78
N VAL A 737 -12.29 -13.91 -9.85
CA VAL A 737 -12.24 -14.49 -8.50
C VAL A 737 -13.42 -14.09 -7.62
N MET A 738 -14.01 -12.91 -7.84
CA MET A 738 -15.18 -12.44 -7.09
C MET A 738 -16.48 -13.18 -7.50
N LEU A 739 -16.70 -13.37 -8.80
CA LEU A 739 -17.78 -14.20 -9.33
C LEU A 739 -17.57 -15.67 -8.97
N ALA A 740 -16.34 -16.18 -9.02
CA ALA A 740 -16.02 -17.53 -8.57
C ALA A 740 -16.34 -17.76 -7.07
N ALA A 741 -16.03 -16.78 -6.20
CA ALA A 741 -16.45 -16.84 -4.80
C ALA A 741 -17.98 -16.85 -4.65
N GLY A 742 -18.70 -16.06 -5.44
CA GLY A 742 -20.17 -16.09 -5.50
C GLY A 742 -20.75 -17.42 -5.99
N LEU A 743 -20.13 -18.03 -7.01
CA LEU A 743 -20.52 -19.33 -7.55
C LEU A 743 -20.22 -20.48 -6.57
N MET A 744 -19.08 -20.43 -5.87
CA MET A 744 -18.80 -21.35 -4.75
C MET A 744 -19.82 -21.19 -3.62
N ALA A 745 -20.17 -19.96 -3.24
CA ALA A 745 -21.19 -19.70 -2.22
C ALA A 745 -22.54 -20.29 -2.64
N LYS A 746 -22.92 -20.18 -3.92
CA LYS A 746 -24.10 -20.81 -4.48
C LYS A 746 -24.06 -22.34 -4.36
N LEU A 747 -23.01 -22.98 -4.88
CA LEU A 747 -22.85 -24.44 -4.84
C LEU A 747 -22.83 -24.98 -3.40
N ALA A 748 -22.16 -24.30 -2.48
CA ALA A 748 -22.13 -24.65 -1.06
C ALA A 748 -23.53 -24.59 -0.41
N VAL A 749 -24.26 -23.49 -0.63
CA VAL A 749 -25.61 -23.29 -0.09
C VAL A 749 -26.63 -24.26 -0.69
N GLU A 750 -26.51 -24.61 -1.98
CA GLU A 750 -27.34 -25.61 -2.65
C GLU A 750 -27.05 -27.03 -2.16
N ARG A 751 -25.83 -27.29 -1.65
CA ARG A 751 -25.47 -28.48 -0.85
C ARG A 751 -25.72 -28.32 0.66
N GLY A 752 -26.56 -27.37 1.08
CA GLY A 752 -26.94 -27.19 2.49
C GLY A 752 -25.85 -26.66 3.43
N LEU A 753 -24.64 -26.39 2.95
CA LEU A 753 -23.53 -25.92 3.78
C LEU A 753 -23.78 -24.50 4.31
N SER A 754 -23.16 -24.21 5.46
CA SER A 754 -23.29 -22.93 6.16
C SER A 754 -22.00 -22.55 6.90
N VAL A 755 -21.91 -21.28 7.31
CA VAL A 755 -20.82 -20.76 8.15
C VAL A 755 -21.32 -20.61 9.59
N LYS A 756 -20.47 -20.93 10.57
CA LYS A 756 -20.81 -20.85 12.01
C LYS A 756 -21.05 -19.38 12.41
N PRO A 757 -22.14 -19.04 13.11
CA PRO A 757 -22.61 -17.66 13.27
C PRO A 757 -21.68 -16.76 14.13
N TYR A 758 -20.76 -17.33 14.89
CA TYR A 758 -19.75 -16.56 15.62
C TYR A 758 -18.58 -16.07 14.75
N ILE A 759 -18.42 -16.61 13.53
CA ILE A 759 -17.31 -16.26 12.63
C ILE A 759 -17.62 -14.90 11.99
N LYS A 760 -16.71 -13.94 12.12
CA LYS A 760 -16.89 -12.62 11.53
C LYS A 760 -16.61 -12.65 10.03
N THR A 761 -17.64 -12.96 9.25
CA THR A 761 -17.66 -12.89 7.78
C THR A 761 -17.90 -11.46 7.30
N SER A 762 -17.18 -11.03 6.25
CA SER A 762 -17.39 -9.72 5.64
C SER A 762 -17.03 -9.68 4.16
N LEU A 763 -17.81 -8.95 3.36
CA LEU A 763 -17.49 -8.57 1.98
C LEU A 763 -17.29 -7.04 1.90
N SER A 764 -16.09 -6.62 1.49
CA SER A 764 -15.68 -5.21 1.37
C SER A 764 -15.25 -4.89 -0.07
N PRO A 765 -16.17 -4.60 -0.99
CA PRO A 765 -15.84 -4.35 -2.39
C PRO A 765 -15.03 -3.06 -2.58
N GLY A 766 -14.16 -3.02 -3.59
CA GLY A 766 -13.35 -1.83 -3.88
C GLY A 766 -13.97 -0.86 -4.90
N SER A 767 -15.13 -1.16 -5.47
CA SER A 767 -15.99 -0.20 -6.18
C SER A 767 -17.45 -0.65 -6.16
N GLY A 768 -18.37 0.24 -6.55
CA GLY A 768 -19.78 -0.10 -6.73
C GLY A 768 -20.03 -1.13 -7.84
N VAL A 769 -19.16 -1.21 -8.85
CA VAL A 769 -19.30 -2.10 -10.02
C VAL A 769 -19.32 -3.57 -9.58
N VAL A 770 -18.52 -3.91 -8.56
CA VAL A 770 -18.49 -5.23 -7.93
C VAL A 770 -19.87 -5.64 -7.39
N THR A 771 -20.57 -4.72 -6.75
CA THR A 771 -21.93 -4.96 -6.26
C THR A 771 -22.91 -5.15 -7.42
N HIS A 772 -22.80 -4.37 -8.49
CA HIS A 772 -23.65 -4.51 -9.67
C HIS A 772 -23.48 -5.90 -10.33
N TYR A 773 -22.24 -6.36 -10.61
CA TYR A 773 -22.06 -7.68 -11.25
C TYR A 773 -22.40 -8.86 -10.32
N LEU A 774 -22.16 -8.75 -9.00
CA LEU A 774 -22.55 -9.80 -8.02
C LEU A 774 -24.07 -9.88 -7.81
N GLN A 775 -24.81 -8.81 -8.07
CA GLN A 775 -26.27 -8.82 -8.11
C GLN A 775 -26.80 -9.34 -9.44
N HIS A 776 -26.26 -8.85 -10.57
CA HIS A 776 -26.68 -9.25 -11.92
C HIS A 776 -26.49 -10.76 -12.19
N SER A 777 -25.35 -11.32 -11.76
CA SER A 777 -25.07 -12.77 -11.83
C SER A 777 -25.91 -13.63 -10.86
N GLY A 778 -26.73 -13.01 -10.00
CA GLY A 778 -27.60 -13.71 -9.05
C GLY A 778 -26.89 -14.38 -7.88
N VAL A 779 -25.58 -14.15 -7.67
CA VAL A 779 -24.80 -14.83 -6.61
C VAL A 779 -24.92 -14.17 -5.23
N THR A 780 -25.29 -12.89 -5.15
CA THR A 780 -25.38 -12.15 -3.88
C THR A 780 -26.24 -12.81 -2.79
N PRO A 781 -27.44 -13.37 -3.05
CA PRO A 781 -28.24 -14.02 -2.00
C PRO A 781 -27.52 -15.18 -1.31
N TYR A 782 -26.69 -15.93 -2.05
CA TYR A 782 -25.94 -17.07 -1.52
C TYR A 782 -24.75 -16.60 -0.66
N LEU A 783 -24.02 -15.56 -1.10
CA LEU A 783 -23.00 -14.88 -0.28
C LEU A 783 -23.59 -14.37 1.04
N LYS A 784 -24.74 -13.68 0.98
CA LYS A 784 -25.48 -13.21 2.18
C LYS A 784 -25.89 -14.36 3.10
N LYS A 785 -26.36 -15.50 2.56
CA LYS A 785 -26.73 -16.68 3.37
C LYS A 785 -25.53 -17.25 4.12
N LEU A 786 -24.34 -17.26 3.53
CA LEU A 786 -23.07 -17.59 4.20
C LEU A 786 -22.48 -16.45 5.07
N GLY A 787 -23.18 -15.32 5.21
CA GLY A 787 -22.77 -14.20 6.07
C GLY A 787 -21.85 -13.16 5.41
N PHE A 788 -21.49 -13.35 4.14
CA PHE A 788 -20.72 -12.40 3.33
C PHE A 788 -21.62 -11.29 2.76
N ASP A 789 -22.36 -10.62 3.65
CA ASP A 789 -23.00 -9.34 3.35
C ASP A 789 -21.95 -8.27 3.00
N ILE A 790 -22.31 -7.35 2.11
CA ILE A 790 -21.53 -6.15 1.84
C ILE A 790 -21.55 -5.28 3.11
N VAL A 791 -20.38 -4.95 3.64
CA VAL A 791 -20.21 -4.18 4.88
C VAL A 791 -19.71 -2.76 4.67
N GLY A 792 -19.19 -2.43 3.49
CA GLY A 792 -18.61 -1.12 3.18
C GLY A 792 -17.74 -1.14 1.93
N TYR A 793 -17.58 0.03 1.31
CA TYR A 793 -16.68 0.24 0.16
C TYR A 793 -15.42 0.96 0.66
N GLY A 794 -14.37 0.20 0.97
CA GLY A 794 -13.15 0.74 1.59
C GLY A 794 -12.20 -0.35 2.11
N CYS A 795 -11.02 0.07 2.56
CA CYS A 795 -9.91 -0.83 2.90
C CYS A 795 -10.20 -1.79 4.07
N MET A 796 -11.03 -1.39 5.03
CA MET A 796 -11.63 -2.26 6.07
C MET A 796 -10.61 -3.25 6.70
N THR A 797 -10.90 -4.56 6.69
CA THR A 797 -10.06 -5.60 7.32
C THR A 797 -8.62 -5.63 6.77
N CYS A 798 -8.38 -5.22 5.51
CA CYS A 798 -7.02 -5.24 4.94
C CYS A 798 -6.05 -4.24 5.59
N ILE A 799 -6.55 -3.16 6.21
CA ILE A 799 -5.75 -2.17 6.95
C ILE A 799 -5.85 -2.32 8.47
N GLY A 800 -6.61 -3.31 8.96
CA GLY A 800 -6.87 -3.52 10.39
C GLY A 800 -8.13 -2.84 10.92
N ASN A 801 -8.95 -2.21 10.05
CA ASN A 801 -10.27 -1.70 10.40
C ASN A 801 -11.32 -2.84 10.45
N SER A 802 -10.96 -3.99 11.02
CA SER A 802 -11.81 -5.20 11.10
C SER A 802 -13.00 -5.07 12.05
N GLY A 803 -13.06 -3.99 12.84
CA GLY A 803 -13.97 -3.84 13.98
C GLY A 803 -13.80 -4.93 15.06
N PRO A 804 -14.65 -4.95 16.08
CA PRO A 804 -14.57 -5.90 17.19
C PRO A 804 -14.99 -7.32 16.80
N LEU A 805 -14.47 -8.34 17.49
CA LEU A 805 -15.05 -9.70 17.51
C LEU A 805 -16.25 -9.77 18.50
N PRO A 806 -17.07 -10.84 18.45
CA PRO A 806 -18.03 -11.09 19.52
C PRO A 806 -17.32 -11.23 20.88
N GLU A 807 -17.88 -10.65 21.94
CA GLU A 807 -17.21 -10.61 23.25
C GLU A 807 -16.92 -12.01 23.79
N ALA A 808 -17.87 -12.95 23.69
CA ALA A 808 -17.66 -14.34 24.10
C ALA A 808 -16.52 -15.04 23.34
N VAL A 809 -16.36 -14.76 22.05
CA VAL A 809 -15.24 -15.26 21.23
C VAL A 809 -13.92 -14.66 21.71
N GLN A 810 -13.87 -13.35 21.96
CA GLN A 810 -12.66 -12.68 22.44
C GLN A 810 -12.25 -13.17 23.83
N GLN A 811 -13.20 -13.26 24.78
CA GLN A 811 -12.95 -13.81 26.12
C GLN A 811 -12.48 -15.27 26.05
N ALA A 812 -13.04 -16.10 25.16
CA ALA A 812 -12.63 -17.50 24.98
C ALA A 812 -11.21 -17.63 24.40
N ILE A 813 -10.79 -16.73 23.50
CA ILE A 813 -9.41 -16.66 22.99
C ILE A 813 -8.45 -16.26 24.11
N GLU A 814 -8.72 -15.13 24.77
CA GLU A 814 -7.79 -14.50 25.73
C GLU A 814 -7.62 -15.31 27.01
N LYS A 815 -8.70 -15.95 27.51
CA LYS A 815 -8.66 -16.79 28.72
C LYS A 815 -7.84 -18.09 28.54
N ASN A 816 -7.68 -18.58 27.32
CA ASN A 816 -7.09 -19.89 27.02
C ASN A 816 -5.86 -19.81 26.08
N ASP A 817 -5.33 -18.60 25.85
CA ASP A 817 -4.22 -18.27 24.92
C ASP A 817 -4.31 -18.93 23.53
N LEU A 818 -5.50 -18.96 22.92
CA LEU A 818 -5.70 -19.67 21.66
C LEU A 818 -5.00 -18.99 20.47
N VAL A 819 -4.37 -19.78 19.62
CA VAL A 819 -3.92 -19.35 18.27
C VAL A 819 -5.10 -19.42 17.30
N CYS A 820 -6.04 -18.49 17.45
CA CYS A 820 -7.15 -18.31 16.51
C CYS A 820 -6.72 -17.53 15.24
N CYS A 821 -7.42 -17.81 14.15
CA CYS A 821 -7.02 -17.44 12.79
C CYS A 821 -7.94 -16.40 12.14
N GLY A 822 -7.33 -15.44 11.44
CA GLY A 822 -7.99 -14.64 10.40
C GLY A 822 -7.62 -15.15 9.01
N VAL A 823 -8.60 -15.25 8.11
CA VAL A 823 -8.38 -15.57 6.69
C VAL A 823 -8.93 -14.44 5.84
N LEU A 824 -8.14 -13.90 4.91
CA LEU A 824 -8.53 -12.75 4.12
C LEU A 824 -7.91 -12.74 2.72
N SER A 825 -8.61 -12.12 1.77
CA SER A 825 -8.08 -11.85 0.42
C SER A 825 -7.28 -10.54 0.33
N GLY A 826 -6.60 -10.18 1.42
CA GLY A 826 -5.68 -9.03 1.47
C GLY A 826 -4.28 -9.34 0.94
N ASN A 827 -3.38 -8.38 1.10
CA ASN A 827 -1.96 -8.49 0.74
C ASN A 827 -1.00 -8.51 1.96
N ARG A 828 -1.48 -8.23 3.18
CA ARG A 828 -0.68 -8.18 4.41
C ARG A 828 -1.33 -8.91 5.58
N ASN A 829 -0.55 -9.69 6.30
CA ASN A 829 -0.97 -10.62 7.36
C ASN A 829 -0.09 -10.56 8.63
N PHE A 830 0.66 -9.47 8.82
CA PHE A 830 1.55 -9.29 9.98
C PHE A 830 0.80 -9.44 11.32
N GLU A 831 1.45 -10.06 12.32
CA GLU A 831 0.83 -10.30 13.64
C GLU A 831 0.37 -8.99 14.30
N GLY A 832 -0.89 -8.94 14.74
CA GLY A 832 -1.50 -7.75 15.32
C GLY A 832 -1.98 -6.68 14.32
N ARG A 833 -1.76 -6.85 13.01
CA ARG A 833 -2.29 -5.93 11.98
C ARG A 833 -3.78 -6.12 11.70
N ILE A 834 -4.24 -7.38 11.61
CA ILE A 834 -5.61 -7.70 11.17
C ILE A 834 -6.63 -7.47 12.29
N HIS A 835 -6.44 -8.13 13.43
CA HIS A 835 -7.20 -7.92 14.66
C HIS A 835 -6.31 -8.33 15.86
N PRO A 836 -6.45 -7.71 17.06
CA PRO A 836 -5.60 -8.05 18.20
C PRO A 836 -5.68 -9.53 18.63
N SER A 837 -6.85 -10.16 18.49
CA SER A 837 -7.09 -11.56 18.88
C SER A 837 -6.75 -12.61 17.81
N THR A 838 -6.24 -12.22 16.63
CA THR A 838 -5.83 -13.19 15.58
C THR A 838 -4.30 -13.30 15.51
N ARG A 839 -3.74 -14.24 16.28
CA ARG A 839 -2.29 -14.53 16.33
C ARG A 839 -1.75 -15.09 15.00
N ALA A 840 -2.60 -15.78 14.24
CA ALA A 840 -2.30 -16.30 12.91
C ALA A 840 -3.21 -15.63 11.86
N ASN A 841 -2.64 -15.22 10.73
CA ASN A 841 -3.40 -14.61 9.63
C ASN A 841 -2.93 -15.16 8.27
N TYR A 842 -3.88 -15.55 7.42
CA TYR A 842 -3.62 -16.16 6.12
C TYR A 842 -4.19 -15.34 4.98
N LEU A 843 -3.33 -15.04 4.01
CA LEU A 843 -3.72 -14.49 2.72
C LEU A 843 -4.19 -15.64 1.83
N ALA A 844 -5.38 -15.52 1.22
CA ALA A 844 -6.01 -16.57 0.44
C ALA A 844 -6.91 -15.99 -0.66
N SER A 845 -7.22 -16.75 -1.71
CA SER A 845 -8.18 -16.32 -2.73
C SER A 845 -9.59 -16.13 -2.13
N PRO A 846 -10.47 -15.28 -2.71
CA PRO A 846 -11.85 -15.12 -2.25
C PRO A 846 -12.64 -16.44 -2.12
N LEU A 847 -12.34 -17.45 -2.95
CA LEU A 847 -12.88 -18.81 -2.84
C LEU A 847 -12.40 -19.49 -1.56
N LEU A 848 -11.08 -19.48 -1.31
CA LEU A 848 -10.48 -20.09 -0.12
C LEU A 848 -10.92 -19.39 1.18
N VAL A 849 -11.18 -18.08 1.16
CA VAL A 849 -11.78 -17.36 2.30
C VAL A 849 -13.16 -17.96 2.66
N ILE A 850 -14.00 -18.28 1.67
CA ILE A 850 -15.28 -18.95 1.89
C ILE A 850 -15.07 -20.39 2.37
N ALA A 851 -14.13 -21.13 1.78
CA ALA A 851 -13.85 -22.52 2.16
C ALA A 851 -13.42 -22.65 3.64
N TYR A 852 -12.48 -21.80 4.09
CA TYR A 852 -12.05 -21.78 5.49
C TYR A 852 -13.14 -21.22 6.44
N ALA A 853 -14.07 -20.39 5.97
CA ALA A 853 -15.23 -19.96 6.75
C ALA A 853 -16.22 -21.12 7.01
N ILE A 854 -16.52 -21.93 5.98
CA ILE A 854 -17.41 -23.10 6.10
C ILE A 854 -16.80 -24.15 7.03
N ALA A 855 -15.53 -24.52 6.82
CA ALA A 855 -14.80 -25.41 7.72
C ALA A 855 -14.70 -24.83 9.16
N GLY A 856 -14.57 -23.50 9.26
CA GLY A 856 -14.37 -22.76 10.50
C GLY A 856 -13.04 -23.07 11.21
N ARG A 857 -12.07 -23.61 10.47
CA ARG A 857 -10.76 -24.05 10.97
C ARG A 857 -9.72 -24.03 9.85
N VAL A 858 -8.45 -23.82 10.19
CA VAL A 858 -7.31 -23.89 9.25
C VAL A 858 -6.63 -25.26 9.26
N ASP A 859 -6.79 -26.06 10.32
CA ASP A 859 -6.16 -27.38 10.48
C ASP A 859 -6.88 -28.50 9.69
N ILE A 860 -7.37 -28.20 8.48
CA ILE A 860 -8.12 -29.09 7.58
C ILE A 860 -7.32 -29.43 6.31
N ASP A 861 -7.42 -30.68 5.88
CA ASP A 861 -6.90 -31.18 4.60
C ASP A 861 -8.08 -31.42 3.65
N PHE A 862 -8.28 -30.52 2.68
CA PHE A 862 -9.45 -30.55 1.78
C PHE A 862 -9.45 -31.68 0.75
N GLU A 863 -8.37 -32.45 0.60
CA GLU A 863 -8.34 -33.59 -0.33
C GLU A 863 -9.04 -34.81 0.29
N VAL A 864 -8.88 -35.00 1.61
CA VAL A 864 -9.32 -36.19 2.35
C VAL A 864 -10.31 -35.92 3.50
N GLU A 865 -10.40 -34.71 4.04
CA GLU A 865 -11.47 -34.31 4.97
C GLU A 865 -12.61 -33.61 4.20
N PRO A 866 -13.88 -33.94 4.47
CA PRO A 866 -14.99 -33.18 3.93
C PRO A 866 -15.04 -31.77 4.53
N ILE A 867 -15.42 -30.78 3.72
CA ILE A 867 -15.62 -29.39 4.16
C ILE A 867 -16.88 -29.23 5.01
N GLY A 868 -17.85 -30.14 4.84
CA GLY A 868 -19.05 -30.24 5.67
C GLY A 868 -19.91 -31.44 5.30
N ILE A 869 -21.12 -31.46 5.84
CA ILE A 869 -22.14 -32.49 5.59
C ILE A 869 -23.38 -31.79 5.05
N ASP A 870 -24.03 -32.34 4.04
CA ASP A 870 -25.26 -31.78 3.47
C ASP A 870 -26.53 -32.16 4.25
N ASN A 871 -27.68 -31.68 3.79
CA ASN A 871 -28.98 -31.93 4.42
C ASN A 871 -29.38 -33.43 4.41
N ASP A 872 -28.83 -34.22 3.48
CA ASP A 872 -29.09 -35.64 3.30
C ASP A 872 -28.02 -36.53 3.98
N GLY A 873 -27.17 -35.92 4.82
CA GLY A 873 -26.14 -36.58 5.60
C GLY A 873 -24.89 -37.00 4.81
N GLN A 874 -24.75 -36.56 3.54
CA GLN A 874 -23.61 -36.93 2.71
C GLN A 874 -22.41 -36.03 2.98
N GLN A 875 -21.20 -36.59 2.81
CA GLN A 875 -19.95 -35.84 2.91
C GLN A 875 -19.74 -34.98 1.66
N VAL A 876 -19.56 -33.67 1.86
CA VAL A 876 -19.22 -32.72 0.79
C VAL A 876 -17.75 -32.35 0.91
N PHE A 877 -16.99 -32.44 -0.19
CA PHE A 877 -15.59 -32.02 -0.29
C PHE A 877 -15.47 -30.68 -1.01
N LEU A 878 -14.34 -29.99 -0.85
CA LEU A 878 -14.10 -28.70 -1.51
C LEU A 878 -14.21 -28.79 -3.05
N ARG A 879 -13.73 -29.91 -3.63
CA ARG A 879 -13.85 -30.22 -5.07
C ARG A 879 -15.29 -30.30 -5.58
N ASP A 880 -16.26 -30.60 -4.73
CA ASP A 880 -17.67 -30.77 -5.13
C ASP A 880 -18.42 -29.44 -5.27
N ILE A 881 -17.81 -28.35 -4.80
CA ILE A 881 -18.35 -26.97 -4.78
C ILE A 881 -17.39 -25.95 -5.43
N TRP A 882 -16.26 -26.39 -6.01
CA TRP A 882 -15.32 -25.52 -6.70
C TRP A 882 -15.80 -25.22 -8.12
N PRO A 883 -16.08 -23.95 -8.50
CA PRO A 883 -16.57 -23.61 -9.82
C PRO A 883 -15.47 -23.77 -10.89
N THR A 884 -15.83 -24.25 -12.08
CA THR A 884 -14.87 -24.43 -13.18
C THR A 884 -14.51 -23.09 -13.83
N ARG A 885 -13.26 -22.96 -14.30
CA ARG A 885 -12.77 -21.77 -15.02
C ARG A 885 -13.66 -21.36 -16.20
N LYS A 886 -14.24 -22.34 -16.90
CA LYS A 886 -15.23 -22.11 -17.97
C LYS A 886 -16.50 -21.42 -17.46
N LEU A 887 -17.12 -21.95 -16.40
CA LEU A 887 -18.34 -21.36 -15.82
C LEU A 887 -18.10 -19.93 -15.32
N ILE A 888 -16.93 -19.68 -14.71
CA ILE A 888 -16.52 -18.35 -14.27
C ILE A 888 -16.47 -17.38 -15.46
N GLN A 889 -15.77 -17.76 -16.55
CA GLN A 889 -15.66 -16.93 -17.75
C GLN A 889 -16.99 -16.70 -18.47
N GLU A 890 -17.89 -17.69 -18.48
CA GLU A 890 -19.24 -17.56 -19.05
C GLU A 890 -20.09 -16.56 -18.26
N VAL A 891 -20.07 -16.63 -16.92
CA VAL A 891 -20.78 -15.69 -16.04
C VAL A 891 -20.16 -14.29 -16.08
N GLU A 892 -18.83 -14.18 -16.14
CA GLU A 892 -18.10 -12.92 -16.21
C GLU A 892 -18.45 -12.12 -17.47
N ARG A 893 -18.38 -12.75 -18.65
CA ARG A 893 -18.77 -12.12 -19.94
C ARG A 893 -20.26 -11.71 -19.98
N ALA A 894 -21.11 -12.39 -19.21
CA ALA A 894 -22.54 -12.08 -19.14
C ALA A 894 -22.87 -11.00 -18.09
N SER A 895 -22.00 -10.75 -17.10
CA SER A 895 -22.33 -9.96 -15.91
C SER A 895 -21.48 -8.72 -15.69
N VAL A 896 -20.30 -8.61 -16.33
CA VAL A 896 -19.40 -7.45 -16.20
C VAL A 896 -19.57 -6.57 -17.44
N LEU A 897 -20.49 -5.61 -17.37
CA LEU A 897 -20.95 -4.82 -18.52
C LEU A 897 -20.46 -3.36 -18.44
N PRO A 898 -20.09 -2.71 -19.57
CA PRO A 898 -19.59 -1.32 -19.59
C PRO A 898 -20.54 -0.30 -18.95
N GLU A 899 -21.85 -0.54 -19.07
CA GLU A 899 -22.90 0.29 -18.47
C GLU A 899 -22.78 0.38 -16.95
N MET A 900 -22.31 -0.69 -16.28
CA MET A 900 -22.13 -0.70 -14.82
C MET A 900 -21.01 0.25 -14.38
N PHE A 901 -19.91 0.30 -15.15
CA PHE A 901 -18.84 1.27 -14.92
C PHE A 901 -19.36 2.69 -15.13
N LYS A 902 -20.10 2.92 -16.22
CA LYS A 902 -20.72 4.22 -16.49
C LYS A 902 -21.63 4.69 -15.36
N GLU A 903 -22.59 3.86 -14.91
CA GLU A 903 -23.53 4.22 -13.84
C GLU A 903 -22.83 4.53 -12.50
N CYS A 904 -21.77 3.78 -12.17
CA CYS A 904 -21.00 3.99 -10.94
C CYS A 904 -20.15 5.28 -11.02
N TYR A 905 -19.49 5.53 -12.16
CA TYR A 905 -18.49 6.58 -12.29
C TYR A 905 -19.03 7.93 -12.76
N GLU A 906 -20.22 8.01 -13.38
CA GLU A 906 -20.91 9.29 -13.67
C GLU A 906 -21.17 10.15 -12.42
N LYS A 907 -21.29 9.53 -11.24
CA LYS A 907 -21.66 10.18 -9.97
C LYS A 907 -20.52 10.21 -8.94
N ILE A 908 -19.36 9.64 -9.25
CA ILE A 908 -18.34 9.40 -8.22
C ILE A 908 -17.85 10.70 -7.55
N THR A 909 -17.65 11.77 -8.32
CA THR A 909 -17.19 13.06 -7.81
C THR A 909 -18.29 13.86 -7.12
N THR A 910 -19.58 13.51 -7.31
CA THR A 910 -20.69 14.16 -6.60
C THR A 910 -20.90 13.56 -5.21
N GLY A 911 -20.60 12.28 -5.03
CA GLY A 911 -20.71 11.59 -3.74
C GLY A 911 -22.14 11.39 -3.23
N ASN A 912 -22.23 10.92 -1.98
CA ASN A 912 -23.52 10.72 -1.30
C ASN A 912 -24.09 12.04 -0.75
N GLU A 913 -25.34 12.01 -0.26
CA GLU A 913 -25.97 13.21 0.28
C GLU A 913 -25.24 13.78 1.51
N GLU A 914 -24.69 12.93 2.39
CA GLU A 914 -24.00 13.40 3.60
C GLU A 914 -22.73 14.17 3.27
N TRP A 915 -21.93 13.70 2.31
CA TRP A 915 -20.78 14.43 1.80
C TRP A 915 -21.19 15.81 1.25
N ASN A 916 -22.32 15.87 0.53
CA ASN A 916 -22.85 17.13 0.03
C ASN A 916 -23.33 18.06 1.15
N ARG A 917 -23.98 17.52 2.19
CA ARG A 917 -24.41 18.24 3.41
C ARG A 917 -23.26 18.81 4.26
N LEU A 918 -22.01 18.36 4.08
CA LEU A 918 -20.87 18.93 4.81
C LEU A 918 -20.60 20.39 4.40
N GLU A 919 -20.82 21.33 5.31
CA GLU A 919 -20.35 22.72 5.17
C GLU A 919 -18.84 22.78 5.48
N ALA A 920 -18.07 23.36 4.57
CA ALA A 920 -16.63 23.57 4.71
C ALA A 920 -16.31 25.08 4.79
N PRO A 921 -15.27 25.49 5.53
CA PRO A 921 -14.83 26.90 5.55
C PRO A 921 -14.38 27.33 4.15
N VAL A 922 -14.48 28.63 3.85
CA VAL A 922 -14.07 29.20 2.56
C VAL A 922 -12.88 30.14 2.79
N GLY A 923 -11.75 29.88 2.12
CA GLY A 923 -10.57 30.74 2.19
C GLY A 923 -9.27 30.02 1.81
N VAL A 924 -8.25 30.81 1.45
CA VAL A 924 -6.90 30.32 1.09
C VAL A 924 -6.16 29.72 2.30
N LEU A 925 -6.38 30.27 3.49
CA LEU A 925 -5.80 29.79 4.75
C LEU A 925 -6.82 28.96 5.52
N TYR A 926 -6.37 27.95 6.26
CA TYR A 926 -7.26 27.16 7.10
C TYR A 926 -7.56 27.87 8.42
N SER A 927 -8.79 27.72 8.92
CA SER A 927 -9.20 28.26 10.22
C SER A 927 -9.01 27.20 11.32
N TRP A 928 -7.80 27.13 11.88
CA TRP A 928 -7.45 26.15 12.92
C TRP A 928 -8.31 26.30 14.19
N ASP A 929 -8.90 25.20 14.65
CA ASP A 929 -9.65 25.13 15.91
C ASP A 929 -8.78 24.56 17.04
N ALA A 930 -8.51 25.35 18.08
CA ALA A 930 -7.71 24.93 19.23
C ALA A 930 -8.41 23.88 20.14
N SER A 931 -9.72 23.70 19.97
CA SER A 931 -10.50 22.63 20.61
C SER A 931 -10.48 21.32 19.83
N SER A 932 -10.04 21.34 18.56
CA SER A 932 -9.94 20.15 17.71
C SER A 932 -9.12 19.04 18.36
N THR A 933 -9.53 17.79 18.07
CA THR A 933 -8.73 16.61 18.35
C THR A 933 -8.34 15.83 17.08
N TYR A 934 -8.69 16.30 15.88
CA TYR A 934 -8.34 15.67 14.60
C TYR A 934 -7.41 16.51 13.72
N ILE A 935 -7.55 17.84 13.71
CA ILE A 935 -6.85 18.77 12.81
C ILE A 935 -6.21 19.90 13.63
N LYS A 936 -4.88 19.85 13.79
CA LYS A 936 -4.07 20.82 14.55
C LYS A 936 -2.97 21.39 13.65
N ARG A 937 -2.61 22.68 13.83
CA ARG A 937 -1.42 23.23 13.19
C ARG A 937 -0.16 22.53 13.72
N PRO A 938 0.65 21.88 12.86
CA PRO A 938 1.87 21.21 13.29
C PRO A 938 2.99 22.22 13.55
N PRO A 939 3.92 21.93 14.48
CA PRO A 939 4.98 22.87 14.88
C PRO A 939 6.18 22.90 13.91
N PHE A 940 6.12 22.21 12.76
CA PHE A 940 7.26 22.01 11.84
C PHE A 940 7.91 23.31 11.31
N PHE A 941 7.16 24.43 11.33
CA PHE A 941 7.59 25.73 10.82
C PHE A 941 7.59 26.83 11.91
N GLU A 942 7.38 26.49 13.18
CA GLU A 942 7.38 27.46 14.28
C GLU A 942 8.74 28.15 14.41
N ASN A 943 8.76 29.48 14.32
CA ASN A 943 9.96 30.32 14.35
C ASN A 943 10.99 29.98 13.23
N MET A 944 10.54 29.42 12.12
CA MET A 944 11.41 29.06 10.99
C MET A 944 12.16 30.29 10.43
N PRO A 945 13.50 30.30 10.36
CA PRO A 945 14.25 31.40 9.78
C PRO A 945 14.11 31.44 8.26
N LYS A 946 14.09 32.66 7.68
CA LYS A 946 14.05 32.89 6.23
C LYS A 946 15.25 32.27 5.53
N ASP A 947 16.44 32.42 6.10
CA ASP A 947 17.67 31.78 5.61
C ASP A 947 17.79 30.32 6.09
N ALA A 948 18.59 29.51 5.40
CA ALA A 948 18.80 28.11 5.75
C ALA A 948 19.71 27.98 7.00
N PRO A 949 19.40 27.06 7.95
CA PRO A 949 20.22 26.87 9.14
C PRO A 949 21.59 26.21 8.85
N GLY A 950 21.70 25.48 7.73
CA GLY A 950 22.92 24.80 7.32
C GLY A 950 23.20 23.50 8.08
N VAL A 951 24.43 23.01 7.93
CA VAL A 951 24.93 21.78 8.56
C VAL A 951 25.08 21.99 10.07
N HIS A 952 24.56 21.06 10.86
CA HIS A 952 24.58 21.13 12.33
C HIS A 952 24.98 19.79 12.96
N ASN A 953 25.75 19.84 14.04
CA ASN A 953 26.26 18.66 14.75
C ASN A 953 25.29 18.17 15.83
N VAL A 954 25.43 16.90 16.22
CA VAL A 954 24.72 16.30 17.36
C VAL A 954 25.73 16.00 18.46
N THR A 955 25.62 16.63 19.62
CA THR A 955 26.63 16.55 20.68
C THR A 955 26.08 15.85 21.92
N LYS A 956 26.77 14.80 22.40
CA LYS A 956 26.45 14.03 23.62
C LYS A 956 24.97 13.59 23.70
N ALA A 957 24.47 13.00 22.62
CA ALA A 957 23.13 12.45 22.57
C ALA A 957 23.02 11.11 23.30
N HIS A 958 21.87 10.86 23.92
CA HIS A 958 21.50 9.55 24.46
C HIS A 958 20.72 8.73 23.43
N VAL A 959 20.76 7.41 23.54
CA VAL A 959 19.90 6.51 22.74
C VAL A 959 18.52 6.40 23.39
N LEU A 960 17.47 6.80 22.68
CA LEU A 960 16.08 6.64 23.13
C LEU A 960 15.61 5.18 23.02
N LEU A 961 16.05 4.47 21.98
CA LEU A 961 15.68 3.09 21.67
C LEU A 961 16.86 2.32 21.08
N ASN A 962 17.10 1.11 21.56
CA ASN A 962 18.04 0.16 20.97
C ASN A 962 17.25 -1.04 20.42
N LEU A 963 17.17 -1.18 19.10
CA LEU A 963 16.19 -2.04 18.42
C LEU A 963 16.84 -3.20 17.66
N GLY A 964 16.05 -4.22 17.33
CA GLY A 964 16.44 -5.36 16.51
C GLY A 964 16.31 -5.13 15.00
N ASP A 965 16.27 -6.23 14.24
CA ASP A 965 16.04 -6.25 12.79
C ASP A 965 14.54 -6.09 12.42
N SER A 966 14.29 -5.74 11.16
CA SER A 966 12.98 -5.66 10.50
C SER A 966 11.91 -4.87 11.29
N VAL A 967 12.33 -3.76 11.92
CA VAL A 967 11.43 -2.83 12.62
C VAL A 967 10.54 -2.13 11.61
N THR A 968 9.34 -2.65 11.41
CA THR A 968 8.40 -2.11 10.43
C THR A 968 7.86 -0.73 10.81
N THR A 969 7.36 0.03 9.83
CA THR A 969 6.66 1.31 10.06
C THR A 969 5.42 1.18 10.96
N ASP A 970 4.82 -0.01 11.06
CA ASP A 970 3.72 -0.26 12.01
C ASP A 970 4.21 -0.30 13.47
N HIS A 971 5.49 -0.58 13.73
CA HIS A 971 6.11 -0.42 15.06
C HIS A 971 6.44 1.05 15.37
N ILE A 972 6.97 1.78 14.37
CA ILE A 972 7.37 3.19 14.50
C ILE A 972 6.15 4.11 14.62
N SER A 973 5.14 3.90 13.78
CA SER A 973 3.92 4.69 13.69
C SER A 973 2.71 3.76 13.46
N PRO A 974 2.13 3.19 14.54
CA PRO A 974 0.94 2.35 14.45
C PRO A 974 -0.26 3.13 13.88
N ALA A 975 -1.16 2.44 13.17
CA ALA A 975 -2.36 3.05 12.57
C ALA A 975 -3.69 2.58 13.19
N GLY A 976 -3.68 1.46 13.93
CA GLY A 976 -4.88 0.86 14.53
C GLY A 976 -5.39 1.57 15.80
N SER A 977 -6.19 0.87 16.59
CA SER A 977 -6.82 1.37 17.82
C SER A 977 -5.84 1.89 18.87
N ILE A 978 -6.20 2.98 19.55
CA ILE A 978 -5.38 3.59 20.60
C ILE A 978 -5.54 2.81 21.92
N ALA A 979 -4.44 2.25 22.43
CA ALA A 979 -4.43 1.45 23.65
C ALA A 979 -4.78 2.29 24.90
N ARG A 980 -5.66 1.79 25.78
CA ARG A 980 -6.26 2.54 26.91
C ARG A 980 -5.25 3.13 27.90
N ASN A 981 -4.08 2.52 28.03
CA ASN A 981 -3.00 2.93 28.94
C ASN A 981 -1.93 3.81 28.28
N SER A 982 -1.99 4.04 26.96
CA SER A 982 -0.97 4.77 26.18
C SER A 982 -0.90 6.28 26.48
N PRO A 983 0.22 6.97 26.16
CA PRO A 983 0.32 8.43 26.25
C PRO A 983 -0.77 9.15 25.44
N ALA A 984 -1.15 8.61 24.28
CA ALA A 984 -2.21 9.15 23.44
C ALA A 984 -3.60 9.03 24.09
N ALA A 985 -3.90 7.90 24.74
CA ALA A 985 -5.13 7.74 25.52
C ALA A 985 -5.19 8.72 26.70
N ARG A 986 -4.06 8.95 27.41
CA ARG A 986 -3.98 9.95 28.49
C ARG A 986 -4.28 11.36 27.97
N TYR A 987 -3.74 11.73 26.80
CA TYR A 987 -4.01 13.01 26.14
C TYR A 987 -5.48 13.15 25.72
N LEU A 988 -6.06 12.17 25.02
CA LEU A 988 -7.45 12.22 24.55
C LEU A 988 -8.44 12.25 25.73
N ALA A 989 -8.17 11.50 26.81
CA ALA A 989 -8.95 11.58 28.05
C ALA A 989 -8.86 12.96 28.72
N SER A 990 -7.69 13.63 28.68
CA SER A 990 -7.55 15.02 29.17
C SER A 990 -8.30 16.05 28.33
N ARG A 991 -8.68 15.69 27.09
CA ARG A 991 -9.59 16.44 26.21
C ARG A 991 -11.07 16.00 26.38
N ASN A 992 -11.39 15.25 27.43
CA ASN A 992 -12.72 14.71 27.79
C ASN A 992 -13.30 13.65 26.82
N LEU A 993 -12.48 13.00 26.00
CA LEU A 993 -12.95 11.90 25.14
C LEU A 993 -12.96 10.56 25.89
N THR A 994 -13.99 9.74 25.67
CA THR A 994 -14.03 8.35 26.13
C THR A 994 -13.26 7.43 25.18
N THR A 995 -12.95 6.20 25.63
CA THR A 995 -12.26 5.21 24.81
C THR A 995 -12.99 4.86 23.50
N ARG A 996 -14.32 4.99 23.43
CA ARG A 996 -15.09 4.77 22.20
C ARG A 996 -14.85 5.86 21.16
N GLU A 997 -14.51 7.07 21.60
CA GLU A 997 -14.29 8.26 20.77
C GLU A 997 -12.82 8.46 20.40
N PHE A 998 -11.88 7.72 21.02
CA PHE A 998 -10.45 7.79 20.67
C PHE A 998 -10.20 7.57 19.17
N ASN A 999 -10.99 6.69 18.54
CA ASN A 999 -10.83 6.25 17.15
C ASN A 999 -9.45 5.57 16.94
N SER A 1000 -8.96 5.48 15.71
CA SER A 1000 -7.65 4.90 15.39
C SER A 1000 -6.54 5.96 15.32
N TYR A 1001 -5.27 5.56 15.48
CA TYR A 1001 -4.15 6.44 15.21
C TYR A 1001 -4.16 6.95 13.74
N GLY A 1002 -4.60 6.11 12.79
CA GLY A 1002 -4.71 6.47 11.38
C GLY A 1002 -5.64 7.67 11.11
N SER A 1003 -6.78 7.77 11.80
CA SER A 1003 -7.68 8.92 11.64
C SER A 1003 -7.18 10.18 12.35
N ARG A 1004 -6.34 10.04 13.38
CA ARG A 1004 -5.77 11.14 14.19
C ARG A 1004 -4.54 11.82 13.56
N ARG A 1005 -4.16 11.46 12.33
CA ARG A 1005 -2.94 11.94 11.64
C ARG A 1005 -2.88 13.42 11.29
N GLY A 1006 -4.00 14.16 11.37
CA GLY A 1006 -3.98 15.63 11.30
C GLY A 1006 -3.63 16.31 12.63
N ASN A 1007 -3.35 15.54 13.69
CA ASN A 1007 -3.09 16.05 15.03
C ASN A 1007 -1.75 15.53 15.58
N ASP A 1008 -0.73 16.38 15.53
CA ASP A 1008 0.63 16.06 15.94
C ASP A 1008 0.77 15.67 17.42
N ASP A 1009 -0.05 16.23 18.32
CA ASP A 1009 -0.08 15.84 19.74
C ASP A 1009 -0.40 14.34 19.90
N VAL A 1010 -1.33 13.81 19.11
CA VAL A 1010 -1.75 12.40 19.19
C VAL A 1010 -0.72 11.50 18.53
N MET A 1011 -0.17 11.91 17.40
CA MET A 1011 0.76 11.10 16.61
C MET A 1011 2.16 11.02 17.23
N ALA A 1012 2.69 12.11 17.81
CA ALA A 1012 3.91 12.06 18.61
C ALA A 1012 3.75 11.10 19.80
N ARG A 1013 2.61 11.15 20.49
CA ARG A 1013 2.24 10.23 21.59
C ARG A 1013 1.95 8.79 21.15
N GLY A 1014 1.71 8.57 19.85
CA GLY A 1014 1.60 7.26 19.21
C GLY A 1014 2.92 6.73 18.65
N THR A 1015 3.95 7.55 18.58
CA THR A 1015 5.24 7.16 17.99
C THR A 1015 5.94 6.15 18.90
N PHE A 1016 6.34 5.01 18.33
CA PHE A 1016 6.80 3.81 19.04
C PHE A 1016 5.81 3.23 20.07
N ALA A 1017 4.51 3.60 20.00
CA ALA A 1017 3.48 3.11 20.93
C ALA A 1017 2.92 1.71 20.58
N ASN A 1018 3.56 0.96 19.68
CA ASN A 1018 3.12 -0.39 19.30
C ASN A 1018 3.40 -1.40 20.42
N ILE A 1019 2.37 -2.15 20.84
CA ILE A 1019 2.45 -3.14 21.92
C ILE A 1019 3.38 -4.33 21.63
N ARG A 1020 3.84 -4.52 20.39
CA ARG A 1020 4.79 -5.57 19.99
C ARG A 1020 6.20 -5.05 19.69
N LEU A 1021 6.49 -3.76 19.93
CA LEU A 1021 7.85 -3.21 19.82
C LEU A 1021 8.81 -3.99 20.73
N VAL A 1022 9.95 -4.43 20.19
CA VAL A 1022 11.01 -5.10 20.96
C VAL A 1022 12.19 -4.15 21.13
N ASN A 1023 12.34 -3.61 22.34
CA ASN A 1023 13.43 -2.73 22.72
C ASN A 1023 14.45 -3.50 23.57
N LYS A 1024 15.70 -3.59 23.10
CA LYS A 1024 16.80 -4.32 23.75
C LYS A 1024 17.11 -3.81 25.16
N PHE A 1025 16.78 -2.55 25.48
CA PHE A 1025 16.88 -2.04 26.85
C PHE A 1025 15.91 -2.70 27.84
N VAL A 1026 14.75 -3.18 27.38
CA VAL A 1026 13.65 -3.68 28.22
C VAL A 1026 13.46 -5.20 28.08
N GLY A 1027 13.92 -5.80 26.97
CA GLY A 1027 13.97 -7.25 26.72
C GLY A 1027 12.62 -7.91 26.41
N LYS A 1028 11.55 -7.49 27.10
CA LYS A 1028 10.15 -7.86 26.81
C LYS A 1028 9.59 -7.01 25.66
N ALA A 1029 8.60 -7.52 24.94
CA ALA A 1029 7.85 -6.72 23.96
C ALA A 1029 6.93 -5.70 24.68
N GLY A 1030 6.88 -4.47 24.18
CA GLY A 1030 6.02 -3.41 24.69
C GLY A 1030 6.51 -1.99 24.29
N PRO A 1031 5.64 -0.97 24.42
CA PRO A 1031 5.92 0.40 23.96
C PRO A 1031 6.75 1.20 24.99
N ARG A 1032 7.83 0.60 25.49
CA ARG A 1032 8.58 1.06 26.67
C ARG A 1032 10.06 1.28 26.36
N THR A 1033 10.69 2.19 27.10
CA THR A 1033 12.15 2.36 27.10
C THR A 1033 12.66 2.77 28.48
N ILE A 1034 13.99 2.76 28.65
CA ILE A 1034 14.65 3.22 29.87
C ILE A 1034 15.15 4.65 29.66
N HIS A 1035 14.78 5.58 30.55
CA HIS A 1035 15.41 6.89 30.60
C HIS A 1035 16.81 6.76 31.24
N ILE A 1036 17.84 6.65 30.41
CA ILE A 1036 19.21 6.27 30.82
C ILE A 1036 19.76 7.09 32.01
N PRO A 1037 19.56 8.44 32.11
CA PRO A 1037 20.05 9.22 33.25
C PRO A 1037 19.45 8.89 34.62
N SER A 1038 18.30 8.22 34.69
CA SER A 1038 17.65 7.85 35.96
C SER A 1038 17.37 6.36 36.14
N GLY A 1039 17.36 5.58 35.05
CA GLY A 1039 17.06 4.15 35.06
C GLY A 1039 15.56 3.81 35.04
N ASP A 1040 14.67 4.82 34.96
CA ASP A 1040 13.22 4.60 34.96
C ASP A 1040 12.74 3.94 33.66
N GLU A 1041 11.96 2.86 33.74
CA GLU A 1041 11.21 2.32 32.59
C GLU A 1041 9.94 3.16 32.37
N LEU A 1042 9.82 3.82 31.22
CA LEU A 1042 8.74 4.74 30.85
C LEU A 1042 8.11 4.36 29.50
N ASP A 1043 6.96 4.96 29.14
CA ASP A 1043 6.51 4.92 27.74
C ASP A 1043 7.48 5.75 26.88
N VAL A 1044 7.68 5.37 25.61
CA VAL A 1044 8.71 6.01 24.75
C VAL A 1044 8.51 7.52 24.63
N PHE A 1045 7.25 7.99 24.52
CA PHE A 1045 6.93 9.41 24.51
C PHE A 1045 7.30 10.12 25.83
N ASP A 1046 6.98 9.53 26.99
CA ASP A 1046 7.29 10.15 28.29
C ASP A 1046 8.81 10.25 28.51
N ALA A 1047 9.58 9.26 28.04
CA ALA A 1047 11.04 9.29 28.08
C ALA A 1047 11.63 10.37 27.17
N ALA A 1048 11.12 10.50 25.94
CA ALA A 1048 11.54 11.55 24.99
C ALA A 1048 11.19 12.96 25.53
N GLU A 1049 10.00 13.12 26.09
CA GLU A 1049 9.56 14.37 26.75
C GLU A 1049 10.50 14.75 27.91
N ARG A 1050 10.93 13.77 28.72
CA ARG A 1050 11.90 14.00 29.79
C ARG A 1050 13.28 14.41 29.26
N TYR A 1051 13.80 13.73 28.23
CA TYR A 1051 15.04 14.14 27.57
C TYR A 1051 14.96 15.57 27.01
N ARG A 1052 13.81 15.96 26.44
CA ARG A 1052 13.53 17.32 25.96
C ARG A 1052 13.57 18.34 27.10
N GLN A 1053 12.95 18.05 28.24
CA GLN A 1053 12.98 18.92 29.44
C GLN A 1053 14.39 19.01 30.05
N GLU A 1054 15.15 17.92 30.01
CA GLU A 1054 16.56 17.87 30.43
C GLU A 1054 17.53 18.48 29.37
N ASN A 1055 17.01 19.03 28.26
CA ASN A 1055 17.76 19.62 27.12
C ASN A 1055 18.82 18.69 26.51
N LYS A 1056 18.54 17.38 26.49
CA LYS A 1056 19.42 16.34 25.97
C LYS A 1056 19.00 15.90 24.56
N PRO A 1057 19.88 15.96 23.55
CA PRO A 1057 19.57 15.41 22.24
C PRO A 1057 19.48 13.87 22.32
N ILE A 1058 18.72 13.27 21.41
CA ILE A 1058 18.50 11.82 21.38
C ILE A 1058 18.64 11.23 19.99
N ILE A 1059 19.05 9.97 19.94
CA ILE A 1059 19.19 9.15 18.73
C ILE A 1059 18.53 7.77 18.91
N ILE A 1060 18.49 6.96 17.85
CA ILE A 1060 18.01 5.57 17.86
C ILE A 1060 19.09 4.65 17.30
N LEU A 1061 19.26 3.46 17.89
CA LEU A 1061 20.05 2.36 17.31
C LEU A 1061 19.10 1.27 16.79
N ALA A 1062 19.39 0.68 15.63
CA ALA A 1062 18.58 -0.37 15.00
C ALA A 1062 19.41 -1.42 14.26
N GLY A 1063 18.78 -2.56 13.96
CA GLY A 1063 19.34 -3.62 13.12
C GLY A 1063 19.13 -3.37 11.62
N LYS A 1064 18.89 -4.45 10.88
CA LYS A 1064 18.62 -4.48 9.43
C LYS A 1064 17.17 -4.13 9.11
N GLU A 1065 16.90 -3.71 7.87
CA GLU A 1065 15.54 -3.42 7.34
C GLU A 1065 14.72 -2.43 8.21
N TYR A 1066 15.38 -1.44 8.80
CA TYR A 1066 14.72 -0.42 9.62
C TYR A 1066 13.75 0.42 8.79
N GLY A 1067 12.48 0.48 9.24
CA GLY A 1067 11.42 1.22 8.56
C GLY A 1067 10.66 0.46 7.49
N SER A 1068 10.73 -0.87 7.46
CA SER A 1068 10.06 -1.70 6.45
C SER A 1068 8.51 -1.57 6.45
N GLY A 1069 7.87 -1.60 5.27
CA GLY A 1069 6.42 -1.87 5.14
C GLY A 1069 5.54 -0.80 4.47
N SER A 1070 5.02 0.16 5.24
CA SER A 1070 3.98 1.12 4.78
C SER A 1070 4.57 2.52 4.68
N SER A 1071 4.31 3.27 3.60
CA SER A 1071 4.96 4.55 3.26
C SER A 1071 4.50 5.75 4.11
N ARG A 1072 4.43 5.57 5.43
CA ARG A 1072 3.88 6.52 6.40
C ARG A 1072 4.89 7.62 6.73
N ASP A 1073 4.58 8.83 6.31
CA ASP A 1073 5.23 10.08 6.72
C ASP A 1073 5.39 10.20 8.24
N TRP A 1074 4.38 9.78 9.01
CA TRP A 1074 4.39 9.76 10.46
C TRP A 1074 5.42 8.82 11.09
N ALA A 1075 6.06 7.92 10.33
CA ALA A 1075 7.24 7.18 10.79
C ALA A 1075 8.50 8.07 10.85
N ALA A 1076 8.52 9.25 10.23
CA ALA A 1076 9.58 10.25 10.37
C ALA A 1076 9.12 11.53 11.10
N LYS A 1077 7.91 12.05 10.79
CA LYS A 1077 7.31 13.19 11.52
C LYS A 1077 7.17 12.88 13.02
N GLY A 1078 6.88 11.62 13.38
CA GLY A 1078 6.83 11.15 14.77
C GLY A 1078 8.17 11.28 15.51
N PRO A 1079 9.23 10.56 15.10
CA PRO A 1079 10.56 10.67 15.72
C PRO A 1079 11.14 12.09 15.72
N PHE A 1080 10.86 12.90 14.69
CA PHE A 1080 11.22 14.31 14.67
C PHE A 1080 10.62 15.09 15.85
N LEU A 1081 9.32 14.91 16.12
CA LEU A 1081 8.63 15.56 17.25
C LEU A 1081 9.02 14.99 18.63
N LEU A 1082 9.49 13.73 18.68
CA LEU A 1082 10.16 13.20 19.87
C LEU A 1082 11.54 13.84 20.12
N GLY A 1083 12.10 14.57 19.14
CA GLY A 1083 13.40 15.23 19.24
C GLY A 1083 14.58 14.38 18.72
N VAL A 1084 14.32 13.26 18.05
CA VAL A 1084 15.35 12.38 17.47
C VAL A 1084 16.14 13.14 16.40
N LYS A 1085 17.47 13.19 16.55
CA LYS A 1085 18.38 13.91 15.63
C LYS A 1085 19.06 13.01 14.61
N ALA A 1086 19.30 11.75 14.97
CA ALA A 1086 19.85 10.75 14.08
C ALA A 1086 19.32 9.35 14.40
N VAL A 1087 19.41 8.46 13.42
CA VAL A 1087 19.25 7.01 13.59
C VAL A 1087 20.53 6.34 13.12
N ILE A 1088 20.99 5.30 13.82
CA ILE A 1088 22.10 4.44 13.36
C ILE A 1088 21.56 3.03 13.17
N ALA A 1089 21.52 2.55 11.93
CA ALA A 1089 20.97 1.24 11.57
C ALA A 1089 22.01 0.37 10.83
N MET A 1090 21.78 -0.95 10.75
CA MET A 1090 22.57 -1.80 9.85
C MET A 1090 22.10 -1.66 8.39
N SER A 1091 20.79 -1.45 8.18
CA SER A 1091 20.24 -1.06 6.87
C SER A 1091 18.83 -0.47 7.01
N TYR A 1092 18.43 0.34 6.03
CA TYR A 1092 17.12 0.99 5.95
C TYR A 1092 16.28 0.43 4.81
N GLU A 1093 14.95 0.54 4.92
CA GLU A 1093 14.05 0.53 3.76
C GLU A 1093 14.12 1.90 3.03
N ARG A 1094 14.03 1.90 1.69
CA ARG A 1094 14.17 3.08 0.82
C ARG A 1094 13.25 4.23 1.22
N ILE A 1095 11.94 3.98 1.26
CA ILE A 1095 10.92 5.02 1.51
C ILE A 1095 11.10 5.57 2.92
N HIS A 1096 11.41 4.72 3.91
CA HIS A 1096 11.65 5.21 5.26
C HIS A 1096 12.92 6.08 5.36
N ARG A 1097 14.03 5.70 4.71
CA ARG A 1097 15.26 6.52 4.64
C ARG A 1097 14.96 7.91 4.09
N SER A 1098 14.29 7.98 2.94
CA SER A 1098 13.91 9.26 2.31
C SER A 1098 12.99 10.11 3.19
N ASN A 1099 12.06 9.50 3.94
CA ASN A 1099 11.22 10.23 4.90
C ASN A 1099 12.02 10.80 6.09
N LEU A 1100 13.04 10.09 6.61
CA LEU A 1100 13.92 10.61 7.66
C LEU A 1100 14.67 11.87 7.19
N VAL A 1101 15.26 11.81 5.99
CA VAL A 1101 15.92 12.95 5.34
C VAL A 1101 14.96 14.11 5.08
N GLY A 1102 13.73 13.81 4.62
CA GLY A 1102 12.68 14.81 4.42
C GLY A 1102 12.33 15.60 5.67
N MET A 1103 12.47 15.00 6.86
CA MET A 1103 12.31 15.64 8.18
C MET A 1103 13.63 16.15 8.80
N GLY A 1104 14.74 16.12 8.07
CA GLY A 1104 16.05 16.56 8.57
C GLY A 1104 16.68 15.66 9.63
N ILE A 1105 16.17 14.44 9.84
CA ILE A 1105 16.77 13.44 10.73
C ILE A 1105 17.93 12.77 9.98
N ILE A 1106 19.12 12.76 10.56
CA ILE A 1106 20.32 12.20 9.92
C ILE A 1106 20.24 10.65 9.91
N PRO A 1107 20.21 9.99 8.74
CA PRO A 1107 20.33 8.54 8.67
C PRO A 1107 21.80 8.14 8.64
N LEU A 1108 22.22 7.26 9.55
CA LEU A 1108 23.57 6.70 9.63
C LEU A 1108 23.50 5.19 9.47
N GLN A 1109 24.40 4.63 8.67
CA GLN A 1109 24.55 3.18 8.55
C GLN A 1109 25.85 2.74 9.20
N TYR A 1110 25.82 1.63 9.95
CA TYR A 1110 27.05 0.90 10.25
C TYR A 1110 27.75 0.49 8.94
N LEU A 1111 29.07 0.30 8.99
CA LEU A 1111 29.79 -0.29 7.86
C LEU A 1111 29.37 -1.75 7.65
N ASP A 1112 29.73 -2.31 6.50
CA ASP A 1112 29.51 -3.72 6.21
C ASP A 1112 30.07 -4.62 7.33
N ASP A 1113 29.29 -5.66 7.67
CA ASP A 1113 29.50 -6.58 8.79
C ASP A 1113 29.58 -5.96 10.21
N GLN A 1114 29.29 -4.66 10.38
CA GLN A 1114 29.23 -4.00 11.69
C GLN A 1114 27.80 -3.87 12.24
N SER A 1115 27.66 -3.98 13.57
CA SER A 1115 26.42 -3.72 14.31
C SER A 1115 26.73 -3.12 15.69
N ALA A 1116 25.68 -2.75 16.44
CA ALA A 1116 25.83 -2.37 17.84
C ALA A 1116 26.53 -3.46 18.66
N GLU A 1117 26.19 -4.73 18.44
CA GLU A 1117 26.78 -5.87 19.14
C GLU A 1117 28.25 -6.08 18.79
N SER A 1118 28.63 -6.03 17.50
CA SER A 1118 30.03 -6.27 17.10
C SER A 1118 30.98 -5.15 17.51
N LEU A 1119 30.47 -3.91 17.64
CA LEU A 1119 31.20 -2.75 18.14
C LEU A 1119 31.16 -2.59 19.68
N GLY A 1120 30.47 -3.50 20.39
CA GLY A 1120 30.34 -3.44 21.85
C GLY A 1120 29.58 -2.21 22.34
N LEU A 1121 28.54 -1.81 21.62
CA LEU A 1121 27.66 -0.67 21.93
C LEU A 1121 26.43 -1.16 22.69
N THR A 1122 26.29 -0.70 23.93
CA THR A 1122 25.13 -1.03 24.79
C THR A 1122 23.92 -0.14 24.49
N GLY A 1123 24.17 1.05 23.92
CA GLY A 1123 23.20 2.14 23.79
C GLY A 1123 23.13 3.04 25.04
N LYS A 1124 23.92 2.79 26.09
CA LYS A 1124 23.96 3.63 27.30
C LYS A 1124 25.00 4.75 27.23
N GLU A 1125 25.84 4.73 26.20
CA GLU A 1125 26.91 5.69 25.93
C GLU A 1125 26.37 7.05 25.46
N LEU A 1126 27.22 8.08 25.44
CA LEU A 1126 26.95 9.38 24.84
C LEU A 1126 27.53 9.46 23.42
N TYR A 1127 26.67 9.73 22.45
CA TYR A 1127 27.00 9.75 21.02
C TYR A 1127 27.19 11.18 20.52
N THR A 1128 28.30 11.45 19.83
CA THR A 1128 28.61 12.76 19.22
C THR A 1128 28.92 12.60 17.74
N ILE A 1129 28.08 13.21 16.91
CA ILE A 1129 28.11 13.17 15.44
C ILE A 1129 28.57 14.57 14.97
N ASN A 1130 29.81 14.66 14.52
CA ASN A 1130 30.38 15.88 13.96
C ASN A 1130 30.33 15.82 12.43
N LEU A 1131 29.59 16.74 11.81
CA LEU A 1131 29.46 16.81 10.36
C LEU A 1131 30.47 17.83 9.80
N PRO A 1132 31.23 17.49 8.74
CA PRO A 1132 32.07 18.47 8.04
C PRO A 1132 31.22 19.45 7.24
N SER A 1133 31.76 20.65 6.99
CA SER A 1133 31.07 21.70 6.21
C SER A 1133 30.83 21.31 4.75
N ASN A 1134 31.78 20.58 4.14
CA ASN A 1134 31.65 20.02 2.80
C ASN A 1134 31.11 18.58 2.89
N LEU A 1135 29.79 18.43 3.05
CA LEU A 1135 29.11 17.14 2.92
C LEU A 1135 29.03 16.74 1.45
N VAL A 1136 29.30 15.47 1.15
CA VAL A 1136 29.07 14.83 -0.15
C VAL A 1136 28.26 13.54 0.04
N PRO A 1137 27.50 13.08 -0.98
CA PRO A 1137 26.60 11.93 -0.82
C PRO A 1137 27.33 10.63 -0.45
N GLY A 1138 26.67 9.79 0.36
CA GLY A 1138 27.18 8.48 0.78
C GLY A 1138 28.48 8.50 1.60
N MET A 1139 28.96 9.67 2.06
CA MET A 1139 30.28 9.80 2.69
C MET A 1139 30.38 9.09 4.05
N LYS A 1140 31.59 8.68 4.42
CA LYS A 1140 31.88 8.14 5.75
C LYS A 1140 32.22 9.25 6.74
N ILE A 1141 31.82 9.09 8.00
CA ILE A 1141 32.16 9.97 9.12
C ILE A 1141 32.54 9.18 10.38
N ALA A 1142 33.32 9.83 11.25
CA ALA A 1142 33.58 9.37 12.60
C ALA A 1142 32.48 9.84 13.57
N VAL A 1143 31.92 8.92 14.35
CA VAL A 1143 31.03 9.20 15.47
C VAL A 1143 31.75 8.84 16.76
N GLN A 1144 31.90 9.82 17.65
CA GLN A 1144 32.46 9.60 18.98
C GLN A 1144 31.39 8.99 19.89
N VAL A 1145 31.78 7.97 20.67
CA VAL A 1145 30.92 7.23 21.58
C VAL A 1145 31.62 7.09 22.93
N ASP A 1146 31.27 7.97 23.87
CA ASP A 1146 32.06 8.30 25.06
C ASP A 1146 33.53 8.63 24.70
N GLU A 1147 34.48 7.77 25.09
CA GLU A 1147 35.92 7.89 24.76
C GLU A 1147 36.31 7.10 23.49
N ARG A 1148 35.38 6.31 22.92
CA ARG A 1148 35.59 5.52 21.71
C ARG A 1148 35.22 6.32 20.46
N THR A 1149 35.60 5.83 19.29
CA THR A 1149 35.13 6.33 17.99
C THR A 1149 34.75 5.14 17.11
N ILE A 1150 33.65 5.28 16.37
CA ILE A 1150 33.20 4.33 15.34
C ILE A 1150 33.12 5.05 13.99
N GLU A 1151 33.36 4.33 12.89
CA GLU A 1151 33.11 4.85 11.53
C GLU A 1151 31.72 4.40 11.06
N VAL A 1152 30.97 5.31 10.45
CA VAL A 1152 29.63 5.07 9.91
C VAL A 1152 29.45 5.78 8.56
N GLN A 1153 28.53 5.32 7.74
CA GLN A 1153 28.16 5.99 6.48
C GLN A 1153 27.00 6.96 6.71
N LEU A 1154 27.12 8.20 6.22
CA LEU A 1154 25.98 9.10 6.05
C LEU A 1154 25.12 8.61 4.89
N ARG A 1155 23.84 8.35 5.15
CA ARG A 1155 22.86 7.86 4.18
C ARG A 1155 21.97 8.97 3.61
N PHE A 1156 22.58 10.14 3.40
CA PHE A 1156 22.16 11.08 2.36
C PHE A 1156 22.70 10.52 1.06
N ASP A 1157 21.81 9.97 0.24
CA ASP A 1157 22.22 9.25 -0.97
C ASP A 1157 22.46 10.22 -2.14
N THR A 1158 21.89 11.44 -2.09
CA THR A 1158 21.87 12.41 -3.20
C THR A 1158 22.29 13.84 -2.78
N GLU A 1159 22.72 14.67 -3.73
CA GLU A 1159 22.97 16.11 -3.47
C GLU A 1159 21.69 16.89 -3.11
N VAL A 1160 20.55 16.47 -3.67
CA VAL A 1160 19.24 17.08 -3.39
C VAL A 1160 18.82 16.78 -1.94
N GLU A 1161 19.13 15.60 -1.44
CA GLU A 1161 18.93 15.20 -0.04
C GLU A 1161 19.83 15.99 0.93
N LEU A 1162 21.07 16.27 0.54
CA LEU A 1162 21.95 17.16 1.30
C LEU A 1162 21.38 18.58 1.38
N GLU A 1163 20.76 19.08 0.30
CA GLU A 1163 20.11 20.40 0.32
C GLU A 1163 18.88 20.43 1.22
N TYR A 1164 18.05 19.38 1.20
CA TYR A 1164 16.95 19.23 2.16
C TYR A 1164 17.45 19.23 3.61
N PHE A 1165 18.55 18.54 3.90
CA PHE A 1165 19.17 18.55 5.23
C PHE A 1165 19.72 19.94 5.61
N ARG A 1166 20.45 20.64 4.73
CA ARG A 1166 20.93 22.02 4.93
C ARG A 1166 19.78 23.00 5.22
N HIS A 1167 18.59 22.73 4.67
CA HIS A 1167 17.37 23.51 4.93
C HIS A 1167 16.61 23.10 6.21
N GLY A 1168 16.96 21.98 6.86
CA GLY A 1168 16.27 21.42 8.02
C GLY A 1168 15.02 20.60 7.68
N GLY A 1169 14.81 20.25 6.41
CA GLY A 1169 13.67 19.50 5.91
C GLY A 1169 13.27 19.93 4.49
N ILE A 1170 12.66 19.01 3.74
CA ILE A 1170 12.22 19.25 2.35
C ILE A 1170 11.07 20.27 2.25
N LEU A 1171 10.15 20.28 3.22
CA LEU A 1171 9.06 21.27 3.27
C LEU A 1171 9.60 22.66 3.61
N ASN A 1172 10.60 22.74 4.51
CA ASN A 1172 11.33 23.98 4.84
C ASN A 1172 12.14 24.49 3.63
N TYR A 1173 12.65 23.59 2.78
CA TYR A 1173 13.22 23.93 1.48
C TYR A 1173 12.17 24.50 0.52
N MET A 1174 11.00 23.86 0.39
CA MET A 1174 9.93 24.35 -0.48
C MET A 1174 9.34 25.69 -0.03
N ILE A 1175 9.17 25.94 1.26
CA ILE A 1175 8.77 27.27 1.78
C ILE A 1175 9.78 28.33 1.34
N ARG A 1176 11.10 28.10 1.52
CA ARG A 1176 12.13 29.06 1.11
C ARG A 1176 12.16 29.30 -0.41
N LYS A 1177 11.97 28.25 -1.22
CA LYS A 1177 11.88 28.32 -2.69
C LYS A 1177 10.64 29.07 -3.20
N MET A 1178 9.59 29.23 -2.37
CA MET A 1178 8.32 29.89 -2.72
C MET A 1178 8.19 31.33 -2.18
N ILE A 1179 9.20 31.84 -1.44
CA ILE A 1179 9.29 33.24 -0.99
C ILE A 1179 10.46 34.01 -1.67
N GLN A 1180 10.91 33.47 -2.81
CA GLN A 1180 11.94 34.00 -3.71
C GLN A 1180 11.33 34.30 -5.08
#